data_AF-U2CKQ3-F1
#
_entry.id   AF-U2CKQ3-F1
#
_cell.length_a   1.000
_cell.length_b   1.000
_cell.length_c   1.000
_cell.angle_alpha   90.00
_cell.angle_beta   90.00
_cell.angle_gamma   90.00
#
_symmetry.space_group_name_H-M   'P 1'
#
loop_
_entity.id
_entity.type
_entity.pdbx_description
1 polymer ?
#
loop_
_entity_poly.entity_id
_entity_poly.type
_entity_poly.pdbx_seq_one_letter_code
_entity_poly.pdbx_strand_id
1 'polypeptide(L)'
;MAKRQKTKIFSFQGFDNAHYKSTAAYTRAVNALFDKATSDIAEVANKEDYNPNKPFSFDDYPKTKARLQTTLKGLAKKMQAIIEAGSRRQWLFACQKNDEFIASIFDTTKLTKGRLKKMQDRNLDALQSFQQRKVGGMNLSERVWKYTEQYKEQIEIGLDVGLGEGRSAQQLSRDLRQNLQDPNRLFRRVRDKRGNLHLSKAANAFHPGTGVYRSSYKNAMRLTRSEVNMAYREADHLRWQQLDFVVGFEIHRSNHEPQCKCKLCERLVGRYPKWFKFKGWHPQCMCYATAILTDEEDFDNQELSDLKSALKGTVYKKLSTKNEVTDLPDGFKEWVSENEERQANWSSTPYFIKDNFVDGDLTKGLMYVQKPKPLTLLEKAAIRHEKRTPEQVQAIQNRWEERKQKHALIKQEAQGVLDEAKDYNEVDFSALQNAIDSGDIGKMQSIASEVEKAISEMRKQEQALSNLIPNIHEWHKRFTLDELKAVHSAVEKKLASWDGLTLQEQSKKLKFEAEEYFGTDKYGAQTKYKTWGVAQDAYKMHLDKVQYKIDKQEIEASVTHSFSFAQKTKSAKVKQLVSELQSLLGNNATIAELQSKADALNNEVSKLEAAKLARDLKRLSKLGNGFSPDAYTQERKDKAVWDKGSGKVADKTLIDVAAKNWIASTEDEKDRVYEYTHHYCNVNEPLQGRKYLSYQTKADFEHRVNNITSYISKNVLPEDMWFMRGDDGLGVIASRIKFAGGEMPKDLQDLVGMTMQEGGFMSTGSRKGKGFSNKSVIINVYAPKGTQAAYIEPISAYGNGAGRKWDGKQRFSTFSSEHETLFQRGTLMRITKVYQVGGKTFIDCEVIGQEIKPLSYVSDSNIGY
;
A
#
# COMPACT_ATOMS: atom_id res chain seq x y z
N MET A 1 66.82 13.27 -52.64
CA MET A 1 67.40 12.08 -51.98
C MET A 1 66.28 11.20 -51.45
N ALA A 2 66.30 9.93 -51.82
CA ALA A 2 65.31 8.94 -51.46
C ALA A 2 65.28 8.69 -49.94
N LYS A 3 64.10 8.73 -49.33
CA LYS A 3 63.76 7.76 -48.29
C LYS A 3 62.80 6.76 -48.92
N ARG A 4 63.37 5.72 -49.55
CA ARG A 4 62.69 4.43 -49.69
C ARG A 4 62.28 4.03 -48.28
N GLN A 5 61.04 4.34 -47.87
CA GLN A 5 60.45 3.68 -46.73
C GLN A 5 60.48 2.20 -47.09
N LYS A 6 61.27 1.42 -46.35
CA LYS A 6 61.22 -0.04 -46.44
C LYS A 6 59.80 -0.43 -46.06
N THR A 7 58.94 -0.65 -47.05
CA THR A 7 57.62 -1.23 -46.85
C THR A 7 57.87 -2.56 -46.16
N LYS A 8 57.51 -2.66 -44.89
CA LYS A 8 57.69 -3.87 -44.10
C LYS A 8 56.69 -4.88 -44.66
N ILE A 9 57.10 -5.71 -45.62
CA ILE A 9 56.21 -6.68 -46.28
C ILE A 9 55.74 -7.66 -45.22
N PHE A 10 54.45 -7.65 -44.92
CA PHE A 10 53.84 -8.62 -44.01
C PHE A 10 53.92 -10.02 -44.63
N SER A 11 54.27 -11.03 -43.82
CA SER A 11 54.39 -12.41 -44.27
C SER A 11 53.76 -13.37 -43.27
N PHE A 12 52.68 -14.04 -43.67
CA PHE A 12 52.05 -15.11 -42.89
C PHE A 12 53.06 -16.23 -42.54
N GLN A 13 53.86 -16.65 -43.52
CA GLN A 13 54.85 -17.71 -43.36
C GLN A 13 55.93 -17.35 -42.32
N GLY A 14 56.33 -16.07 -42.25
CA GLY A 14 57.29 -15.59 -41.24
C GLY A 14 56.79 -15.78 -39.81
N PHE A 15 55.54 -15.41 -39.55
CA PHE A 15 54.90 -15.61 -38.25
C PHE A 15 54.70 -17.10 -37.92
N ASP A 16 54.28 -17.90 -38.91
CA ASP A 16 54.09 -19.33 -38.70
C ASP A 16 55.41 -20.04 -38.37
N ASN A 17 56.53 -19.65 -39.02
CA ASN A 17 57.86 -20.15 -38.67
C ASN A 17 58.29 -19.76 -37.24
N ALA A 18 57.94 -18.56 -36.78
CA ALA A 18 58.19 -18.14 -35.40
C ALA A 18 57.32 -18.95 -34.40
N HIS A 19 56.06 -19.17 -34.73
CA HIS A 19 55.14 -20.01 -33.96
C HIS A 19 55.68 -21.44 -33.79
N TYR A 20 56.22 -22.05 -34.85
CA TYR A 20 56.83 -23.38 -34.78
C TYR A 20 58.04 -23.41 -33.85
N LYS A 21 58.92 -22.39 -33.89
CA LYS A 21 60.06 -22.27 -32.96
C LYS A 21 59.59 -22.15 -31.50
N SER A 22 58.56 -21.35 -31.22
CA SER A 22 57.98 -21.23 -29.88
C SER A 22 57.34 -22.54 -29.41
N THR A 23 56.62 -23.23 -30.30
CA THR A 23 56.01 -24.54 -30.01
C THR A 23 57.07 -25.59 -29.66
N ALA A 24 58.20 -25.60 -30.38
CA ALA A 24 59.35 -26.44 -30.02
C ALA A 24 59.90 -26.08 -28.62
N ALA A 25 60.00 -24.79 -28.28
CA ALA A 25 60.44 -24.36 -26.96
C ALA A 25 59.50 -24.82 -25.82
N TYR A 26 58.18 -24.75 -25.99
CA TYR A 26 57.24 -25.29 -24.99
C TYR A 26 57.41 -26.80 -24.82
N THR A 27 57.63 -27.55 -25.90
CA THR A 27 57.92 -28.99 -25.77
C THR A 27 59.23 -29.28 -25.05
N ARG A 28 60.27 -28.45 -25.22
CA ARG A 28 61.51 -28.56 -24.43
C ARG A 28 61.29 -28.25 -22.95
N ALA A 29 60.40 -27.30 -22.64
CA ALA A 29 60.06 -27.00 -21.25
C ALA A 29 59.32 -28.17 -20.58
N VAL A 30 58.36 -28.79 -21.29
CA VAL A 30 57.69 -30.01 -20.81
C VAL A 30 58.70 -31.16 -20.68
N ASN A 31 59.63 -31.32 -21.63
CA ASN A 31 60.71 -32.32 -21.55
C ASN A 31 61.48 -32.18 -20.23
N ALA A 32 61.95 -30.97 -19.92
CA ALA A 32 62.71 -30.71 -18.70
C ALA A 32 61.93 -31.05 -17.41
N LEU A 33 60.58 -30.94 -17.42
CA LEU A 33 59.76 -31.35 -16.28
C LEU A 33 59.78 -32.87 -16.08
N PHE A 34 59.69 -33.65 -17.17
CA PHE A 34 59.80 -35.11 -17.11
C PHE A 34 61.19 -35.52 -16.64
N ASP A 35 62.25 -34.93 -17.21
CA ASP A 35 63.64 -35.21 -16.80
C ASP A 35 63.88 -34.95 -15.31
N LYS A 36 63.35 -33.84 -14.79
CA LYS A 36 63.42 -33.51 -13.36
C LYS A 36 62.63 -34.50 -12.52
N ALA A 37 61.37 -34.77 -12.89
CA ALA A 37 60.53 -35.74 -12.17
C ALA A 37 61.17 -37.13 -12.14
N THR A 38 61.79 -37.57 -13.23
CA THR A 38 62.49 -38.86 -13.30
C THR A 38 63.73 -38.88 -12.41
N SER A 39 64.46 -37.76 -12.33
CA SER A 39 65.61 -37.62 -11.41
C SER A 39 65.18 -37.72 -9.95
N ASP A 40 64.15 -36.96 -9.58
CA ASP A 40 63.62 -36.94 -8.22
C ASP A 40 63.09 -38.32 -7.81
N ILE A 41 62.42 -39.05 -8.72
CA ILE A 41 61.91 -40.39 -8.45
C ILE A 41 63.05 -41.41 -8.35
N ALA A 42 64.06 -41.35 -9.23
CA ALA A 42 65.20 -42.27 -9.17
C ALA A 42 66.00 -42.13 -7.87
N GLU A 43 66.17 -40.91 -7.36
CA GLU A 43 66.86 -40.65 -6.09
C GLU A 43 66.08 -41.19 -4.89
N VAL A 44 64.76 -40.98 -4.87
CA VAL A 44 63.89 -41.51 -3.81
C VAL A 44 63.83 -43.03 -3.89
N ALA A 45 63.76 -43.57 -5.11
CA ALA A 45 63.76 -45.00 -5.31
C ALA A 45 65.02 -45.61 -4.71
N ASN A 46 66.22 -45.16 -5.09
CA ASN A 46 67.50 -45.74 -4.64
C ASN A 46 67.78 -45.72 -3.12
N LYS A 47 66.95 -45.06 -2.28
CA LYS A 47 67.15 -44.94 -0.83
C LYS A 47 66.40 -45.99 0.00
N GLU A 48 65.47 -46.72 -0.60
CA GLU A 48 64.67 -47.73 0.10
C GLU A 48 65.18 -49.14 -0.22
N ASP A 49 64.96 -50.08 0.71
CA ASP A 49 65.35 -51.47 0.55
C ASP A 49 64.24 -52.27 -0.14
N TYR A 50 64.51 -52.79 -1.34
CA TYR A 50 63.52 -53.43 -2.19
C TYR A 50 63.67 -54.94 -2.22
N ASN A 51 62.54 -55.64 -2.27
CA ASN A 51 62.54 -57.09 -2.44
C ASN A 51 62.77 -57.44 -3.92
N PRO A 52 63.92 -58.01 -4.31
CA PRO A 52 64.20 -58.33 -5.72
C PRO A 52 63.34 -59.49 -6.25
N ASN A 53 62.62 -60.20 -5.39
CA ASN A 53 61.80 -61.36 -5.76
C ASN A 53 60.34 -61.03 -6.09
N LYS A 54 59.95 -59.74 -6.08
CA LYS A 54 58.59 -59.28 -6.43
C LYS A 54 58.68 -58.10 -7.40
N PRO A 55 57.80 -58.02 -8.43
CA PRO A 55 57.72 -56.85 -9.30
C PRO A 55 57.52 -55.56 -8.51
N PHE A 56 58.32 -54.54 -8.80
CA PHE A 56 58.22 -53.25 -8.15
C PHE A 56 56.85 -52.60 -8.40
N SER A 57 56.16 -52.23 -7.33
CA SER A 57 54.97 -51.38 -7.35
C SER A 57 55.10 -50.31 -6.28
N PHE A 58 54.76 -49.06 -6.61
CA PHE A 58 54.73 -48.02 -5.59
C PHE A 58 53.67 -48.29 -4.52
N ASP A 59 52.66 -49.13 -4.78
CA ASP A 59 51.64 -49.46 -3.80
C ASP A 59 52.17 -50.27 -2.61
N ASP A 60 53.29 -50.98 -2.79
CA ASP A 60 53.94 -51.75 -1.73
C ASP A 60 54.76 -50.87 -0.76
N TYR A 61 55.03 -49.61 -1.11
CA TYR A 61 55.92 -48.71 -0.37
C TYR A 61 55.23 -47.38 -0.03
N PRO A 62 54.53 -47.27 1.11
CA PRO A 62 53.70 -46.10 1.43
C PRO A 62 54.44 -44.75 1.42
N LYS A 63 55.69 -44.70 1.91
CA LYS A 63 56.51 -43.47 1.93
C LYS A 63 56.91 -43.04 0.51
N THR A 64 57.41 -43.97 -0.29
CA THR A 64 57.79 -43.77 -1.70
C THR A 64 56.56 -43.40 -2.54
N LYS A 65 55.41 -44.02 -2.29
CA LYS A 65 54.13 -43.69 -2.91
C LYS A 65 53.71 -42.26 -2.66
N ALA A 66 53.77 -41.80 -1.42
CA ALA A 66 53.40 -40.43 -1.06
C ALA A 66 54.31 -39.40 -1.77
N ARG A 67 55.62 -39.68 -1.83
CA ARG A 67 56.59 -38.83 -2.53
C ARG A 67 56.36 -38.83 -4.05
N LEU A 68 56.13 -40.00 -4.64
CA LEU A 68 55.76 -40.13 -6.06
C LEU A 68 54.49 -39.33 -6.37
N GLN A 69 53.42 -39.52 -5.61
CA GLN A 69 52.15 -38.80 -5.82
C GLN A 69 52.36 -37.28 -5.77
N THR A 70 53.23 -36.80 -4.88
CA THR A 70 53.62 -35.39 -4.82
C THR A 70 54.33 -34.95 -6.09
N THR A 71 55.30 -35.73 -6.58
CA THR A 71 56.03 -35.45 -7.83
C THR A 71 55.09 -35.48 -9.04
N LEU A 72 54.18 -36.45 -9.14
CA LEU A 72 53.20 -36.57 -10.23
C LEU A 72 52.21 -35.41 -10.24
N LYS A 73 51.67 -35.02 -9.07
CA LYS A 73 50.83 -33.81 -8.92
C LYS A 73 51.58 -32.55 -9.35
N GLY A 74 52.85 -32.43 -8.94
CA GLY A 74 53.72 -31.32 -9.34
C GLY A 74 53.98 -31.28 -10.85
N LEU A 75 54.25 -32.45 -11.46
CA LEU A 75 54.46 -32.60 -12.89
C LEU A 75 53.20 -32.23 -13.68
N ALA A 76 52.05 -32.78 -13.30
CA ALA A 76 50.77 -32.48 -13.92
C ALA A 76 50.44 -30.98 -13.86
N LYS A 77 50.53 -30.38 -12.68
CA LYS A 77 50.26 -28.94 -12.47
C LYS A 77 51.18 -28.06 -13.32
N LYS A 78 52.49 -28.34 -13.34
CA LYS A 78 53.45 -27.56 -14.12
C LYS A 78 53.27 -27.76 -15.63
N MET A 79 52.97 -28.97 -16.07
CA MET A 79 52.70 -29.26 -17.48
C MET A 79 51.42 -28.55 -17.95
N GLN A 80 50.34 -28.63 -17.17
CA GLN A 80 49.11 -27.88 -17.44
C GLN A 80 49.41 -26.37 -17.56
N ALA A 81 50.16 -25.81 -16.61
CA ALA A 81 50.54 -24.40 -16.64
C ALA A 81 51.36 -24.01 -17.89
N ILE A 82 52.28 -24.87 -18.36
CA ILE A 82 53.04 -24.62 -19.61
C ILE A 82 52.10 -24.62 -20.82
N ILE A 83 51.14 -25.55 -20.89
CA ILE A 83 50.21 -25.66 -22.02
C ILE A 83 49.23 -24.48 -22.01
N GLU A 84 48.70 -24.08 -20.86
CA GLU A 84 47.82 -22.91 -20.71
C GLU A 84 48.56 -21.60 -21.02
N ALA A 85 49.79 -21.44 -20.50
CA ALA A 85 50.61 -20.27 -20.83
C ALA A 85 51.02 -20.25 -22.30
N GLY A 86 51.36 -21.42 -22.87
CA GLY A 86 51.73 -21.56 -24.27
C GLY A 86 50.56 -21.25 -25.21
N SER A 87 49.38 -21.82 -24.95
CA SER A 87 48.16 -21.54 -25.71
C SER A 87 47.78 -20.06 -25.64
N ARG A 88 47.81 -19.44 -24.46
CA ARG A 88 47.55 -17.99 -24.31
C ARG A 88 48.58 -17.13 -25.04
N ARG A 89 49.87 -17.42 -24.91
CA ARG A 89 50.93 -16.64 -25.59
C ARG A 89 50.83 -16.77 -27.10
N GLN A 90 50.56 -17.95 -27.63
CA GLN A 90 50.42 -18.15 -29.07
C GLN A 90 49.10 -17.60 -29.60
N TRP A 91 48.02 -17.63 -28.82
CA TRP A 91 46.78 -16.91 -29.16
C TRP A 91 47.04 -15.41 -29.32
N LEU A 92 47.70 -14.78 -28.34
CA LEU A 92 48.06 -13.36 -28.41
C LEU A 92 49.05 -13.07 -29.55
N PHE A 93 49.96 -13.99 -29.84
CA PHE A 93 50.89 -13.87 -30.98
C PHE A 93 50.15 -13.95 -32.32
N ALA A 94 49.13 -14.81 -32.46
CA ALA A 94 48.22 -14.79 -33.60
C ALA A 94 47.43 -13.48 -33.68
N CYS A 95 46.96 -12.95 -32.56
CA CYS A 95 46.31 -11.63 -32.53
C CYS A 95 47.27 -10.53 -33.02
N GLN A 96 48.54 -10.53 -32.57
CA GLN A 96 49.57 -9.61 -33.06
C GLN A 96 49.80 -9.77 -34.56
N LYS A 97 49.91 -11.02 -35.06
CA LYS A 97 50.03 -11.30 -36.50
C LYS A 97 48.87 -10.66 -37.27
N ASN A 98 47.64 -10.83 -36.78
CA ASN A 98 46.46 -10.26 -37.43
C ASN A 98 46.41 -8.72 -37.34
N ASP A 99 46.97 -8.11 -36.31
CA ASP A 99 47.10 -6.64 -36.26
C ASP A 99 48.13 -6.14 -37.26
N GLU A 100 49.28 -6.80 -37.37
CA GLU A 100 50.30 -6.46 -38.38
C GLU A 100 49.78 -6.70 -39.80
N PHE A 101 48.94 -7.72 -39.99
CA PHE A 101 48.20 -7.95 -41.24
C PHE A 101 47.26 -6.78 -41.55
N ILE A 102 46.41 -6.36 -40.60
CA ILE A 102 45.51 -5.22 -40.78
C ILE A 102 46.29 -3.94 -41.06
N ALA A 103 47.40 -3.69 -40.34
CA ALA A 103 48.24 -2.53 -40.54
C ALA A 103 48.99 -2.54 -41.88
N SER A 104 49.14 -3.70 -42.51
CA SER A 104 49.67 -3.81 -43.87
C SER A 104 48.65 -3.47 -44.97
N ILE A 105 47.36 -3.51 -44.64
CA ILE A 105 46.25 -3.22 -45.56
C ILE A 105 45.72 -1.79 -45.34
N PHE A 106 45.60 -1.36 -44.08
CA PHE A 106 45.02 -0.07 -43.70
C PHE A 106 46.02 0.83 -42.97
N ASP A 107 45.91 2.14 -43.20
CA ASP A 107 46.45 3.14 -42.27
C ASP A 107 45.58 3.17 -41.01
N THR A 108 45.95 2.35 -40.03
CA THR A 108 45.22 2.19 -38.77
C THR A 108 45.05 3.49 -37.98
N THR A 109 45.84 4.54 -38.25
CA THR A 109 45.70 5.85 -37.60
C THR A 109 44.45 6.62 -38.07
N LYS A 110 43.93 6.28 -39.26
CA LYS A 110 42.75 6.90 -39.86
C LYS A 110 41.44 6.19 -39.50
N LEU A 111 41.51 5.04 -38.82
CA LEU A 111 40.33 4.31 -38.38
C LEU A 111 39.80 4.85 -37.04
N THR A 112 38.48 4.89 -36.88
CA THR A 112 37.88 5.26 -35.59
C THR A 112 38.27 4.25 -34.51
N LYS A 113 38.46 4.72 -33.27
CA LYS A 113 38.83 3.86 -32.13
C LYS A 113 37.87 2.67 -31.95
N GLY A 114 36.58 2.87 -32.21
CA GLY A 114 35.56 1.83 -32.13
C GLY A 114 35.69 0.76 -33.22
N ARG A 115 35.89 1.16 -34.48
CA ARG A 115 36.09 0.23 -35.61
C ARG A 115 37.40 -0.52 -35.45
N LEU A 116 38.48 0.17 -35.04
CA LEU A 116 39.76 -0.45 -34.74
C LEU A 116 39.66 -1.48 -33.61
N LYS A 117 38.93 -1.18 -32.52
CA LYS A 117 38.73 -2.10 -31.40
C LYS A 117 37.99 -3.38 -31.83
N LYS A 118 36.95 -3.28 -32.66
CA LYS A 118 36.26 -4.45 -33.23
C LYS A 118 37.19 -5.26 -34.12
N MET A 119 37.92 -4.59 -35.00
CA MET A 119 38.87 -5.22 -35.91
C MET A 119 40.10 -5.78 -35.21
N GLN A 120 40.43 -5.39 -33.96
CA GLN A 120 41.59 -5.83 -33.18
C GLN A 120 41.22 -6.61 -31.91
N ASP A 121 39.97 -7.08 -31.79
CA ASP A 121 39.53 -7.88 -30.66
C ASP A 121 40.43 -9.11 -30.47
N ARG A 122 40.90 -9.29 -29.23
CA ARG A 122 41.74 -10.42 -28.82
C ARG A 122 40.93 -11.69 -28.59
N ASN A 123 39.60 -11.61 -28.53
CA ASN A 123 38.71 -12.75 -28.33
C ASN A 123 39.11 -13.58 -27.09
N LEU A 124 39.37 -12.91 -25.96
CA LEU A 124 39.86 -13.55 -24.73
C LEU A 124 38.83 -14.53 -24.14
N ASP A 125 37.53 -14.27 -24.30
CA ASP A 125 36.47 -15.18 -23.86
C ASP A 125 36.47 -16.48 -24.68
N ALA A 126 36.81 -16.39 -25.97
CA ALA A 126 36.97 -17.56 -26.83
C ALA A 126 38.24 -18.34 -26.46
N LEU A 127 39.33 -17.66 -26.08
CA LEU A 127 40.52 -18.31 -25.52
C LEU A 127 40.17 -19.05 -24.22
N GLN A 128 39.39 -18.43 -23.33
CA GLN A 128 38.96 -19.07 -22.09
C GLN A 128 38.11 -20.31 -22.38
N SER A 129 37.13 -20.19 -23.28
CA SER A 129 36.28 -21.30 -23.73
C SER A 129 37.11 -22.42 -24.35
N PHE A 130 38.13 -22.07 -25.15
CA PHE A 130 39.07 -23.03 -25.71
C PHE A 130 39.84 -23.77 -24.62
N GLN A 131 40.38 -23.06 -23.63
CA GLN A 131 41.16 -23.66 -22.53
C GLN A 131 40.31 -24.54 -21.61
N GLN A 132 39.03 -24.21 -21.43
CA GLN A 132 38.10 -24.95 -20.56
C GLN A 132 37.37 -26.11 -21.27
N ARG A 133 37.54 -26.26 -22.59
CA ARG A 133 36.80 -27.27 -23.38
C ARG A 133 37.14 -28.69 -22.94
N LYS A 134 36.11 -29.56 -22.97
CA LYS A 134 36.26 -31.00 -22.76
C LYS A 134 36.50 -31.70 -24.11
N VAL A 135 37.55 -32.50 -24.21
CA VAL A 135 37.87 -33.31 -25.39
C VAL A 135 37.70 -34.78 -25.02
N GLY A 136 36.68 -35.42 -25.59
CA GLY A 136 36.32 -36.81 -25.23
C GLY A 136 35.89 -36.94 -23.77
N GLY A 137 35.12 -35.96 -23.27
CA GLY A 137 34.68 -35.90 -21.88
C GLY A 137 35.70 -35.34 -20.89
N MET A 138 36.99 -35.26 -21.27
CA MET A 138 38.08 -34.82 -20.37
C MET A 138 38.52 -33.37 -20.59
N ASN A 139 38.70 -32.61 -19.51
CA ASN A 139 39.34 -31.30 -19.53
C ASN A 139 40.88 -31.41 -19.68
N LEU A 140 41.57 -30.27 -19.81
CA LEU A 140 43.04 -30.26 -19.98
C LEU A 140 43.78 -30.92 -18.81
N SER A 141 43.35 -30.67 -17.58
CA SER A 141 43.96 -31.23 -16.37
C SER A 141 43.87 -32.76 -16.34
N GLU A 142 42.69 -33.30 -16.66
CA GLU A 142 42.43 -34.74 -16.72
C GLU A 142 43.26 -35.41 -17.83
N ARG A 143 43.41 -34.77 -18.99
CA ARG A 143 44.25 -35.28 -20.09
C ARG A 143 45.73 -35.27 -19.73
N VAL A 144 46.19 -34.22 -19.04
CA VAL A 144 47.54 -34.12 -18.48
C VAL A 144 47.76 -35.22 -17.44
N TRP A 145 46.78 -35.43 -16.55
CA TRP A 145 46.83 -36.44 -15.49
C TRP A 145 46.92 -37.87 -16.04
N LYS A 146 46.13 -38.19 -17.07
CA LYS A 146 46.20 -39.47 -17.79
C LYS A 146 47.62 -39.81 -18.27
N TYR A 147 48.38 -38.82 -18.74
CA TYR A 147 49.78 -39.04 -19.13
C TYR A 147 50.72 -39.17 -17.94
N THR A 148 50.41 -38.57 -16.79
CA THR A 148 51.17 -38.81 -15.56
C THR A 148 50.94 -40.20 -14.96
N GLU A 149 49.75 -40.78 -15.16
CA GLU A 149 49.46 -42.17 -14.79
C GLU A 149 50.21 -43.15 -15.70
N GLN A 150 50.15 -42.93 -17.03
CA GLN A 150 50.97 -43.69 -17.99
C GLN A 150 52.47 -43.58 -17.67
N TYR A 151 52.91 -42.41 -17.21
CA TYR A 151 54.29 -42.19 -16.77
C TYR A 151 54.63 -42.97 -15.48
N LYS A 152 53.71 -43.03 -14.50
CA LYS A 152 53.88 -43.85 -13.29
C LYS A 152 54.16 -45.31 -13.64
N GLU A 153 53.31 -45.91 -14.47
CA GLU A 153 53.44 -47.32 -14.88
C GLU A 153 54.78 -47.59 -15.58
N GLN A 154 55.22 -46.65 -16.44
CA GLN A 154 56.50 -46.75 -17.14
C GLN A 154 57.71 -46.65 -16.20
N ILE A 155 57.60 -45.80 -15.19
CA ILE A 155 58.62 -45.65 -14.17
C ILE A 155 58.66 -46.89 -13.26
N GLU A 156 57.51 -47.45 -12.85
CA GLU A 156 57.46 -48.70 -12.06
C GLU A 156 58.19 -49.85 -12.79
N ILE A 157 57.88 -50.05 -14.08
CA ILE A 157 58.56 -51.07 -14.90
C ILE A 157 60.06 -50.78 -15.04
N GLY A 158 60.44 -49.51 -15.19
CA GLY A 158 61.85 -49.13 -15.29
C GLY A 158 62.64 -49.24 -13.99
N LEU A 159 61.98 -49.00 -12.85
CA LEU A 159 62.56 -49.18 -11.52
C LEU A 159 62.74 -50.67 -11.20
N ASP A 160 61.76 -51.52 -11.53
CA ASP A 160 61.86 -52.98 -11.38
C ASP A 160 63.14 -53.53 -12.03
N VAL A 161 63.37 -53.16 -13.29
CA VAL A 161 64.57 -53.58 -14.05
C VAL A 161 65.84 -52.95 -13.49
N GLY A 162 65.83 -51.65 -13.17
CA GLY A 162 67.04 -50.94 -12.77
C GLY A 162 67.51 -51.24 -11.34
N LEU A 163 66.59 -51.48 -10.40
CA LEU A 163 66.88 -51.86 -9.02
C LEU A 163 67.31 -53.33 -8.93
N GLY A 164 66.69 -54.22 -9.71
CA GLY A 164 67.10 -55.64 -9.78
C GLY A 164 68.53 -55.83 -10.34
N GLU A 165 69.03 -54.88 -11.12
CA GLU A 165 70.41 -54.86 -11.63
C GLU A 165 71.39 -54.07 -10.73
N GLY A 166 70.95 -53.50 -9.60
CA GLY A 166 71.80 -52.78 -8.64
C GLY A 166 72.35 -51.43 -9.13
N ARG A 167 71.66 -50.76 -10.06
CA ARG A 167 72.14 -49.49 -10.66
C ARG A 167 72.10 -48.33 -9.66
N SER A 168 73.07 -47.41 -9.75
CA SER A 168 73.04 -46.19 -8.92
C SER A 168 71.92 -45.24 -9.32
N ALA A 169 71.50 -44.34 -8.41
CA ALA A 169 70.47 -43.33 -8.70
C ALA A 169 70.72 -42.52 -9.98
N GLN A 170 71.97 -42.16 -10.29
CA GLN A 170 72.31 -41.41 -11.51
C GLN A 170 72.20 -42.28 -12.77
N GLN A 171 72.59 -43.56 -12.71
CA GLN A 171 72.44 -44.50 -13.82
C GLN A 171 70.95 -44.79 -14.05
N LEU A 172 70.23 -45.12 -12.98
CA LEU A 172 68.78 -45.35 -12.97
C LEU A 172 68.01 -44.17 -13.59
N SER A 173 68.33 -42.93 -13.21
CA SER A 173 67.70 -41.75 -13.79
C SER A 173 67.97 -41.60 -15.30
N ARG A 174 69.20 -41.89 -15.77
CA ARG A 174 69.54 -41.85 -17.21
C ARG A 174 68.76 -42.91 -17.98
N ASP A 175 68.67 -44.11 -17.43
CA ASP A 175 67.99 -45.24 -18.08
C ASP A 175 66.48 -45.02 -18.16
N LEU A 176 65.86 -44.57 -17.06
CA LEU A 176 64.45 -44.19 -17.04
C LEU A 176 64.15 -43.10 -18.08
N ARG A 177 64.98 -42.07 -18.20
CA ARG A 177 64.81 -41.02 -19.23
C ARG A 177 64.93 -41.58 -20.65
N GLN A 178 65.91 -42.44 -20.91
CA GLN A 178 66.06 -43.09 -22.22
C GLN A 178 64.88 -44.00 -22.55
N ASN A 179 64.37 -44.73 -21.56
CA ASN A 179 63.21 -45.62 -21.68
C ASN A 179 61.92 -44.84 -21.95
N LEU A 180 61.76 -43.65 -21.36
CA LEU A 180 60.64 -42.78 -21.66
C LEU A 180 60.72 -42.22 -23.08
N GLN A 181 61.91 -41.91 -23.60
CA GLN A 181 62.08 -41.43 -24.97
C GLN A 181 61.91 -42.55 -26.01
N ASP A 182 62.41 -43.73 -25.72
CA ASP A 182 62.30 -44.93 -26.54
C ASP A 182 61.79 -46.12 -25.70
N PRO A 183 60.45 -46.27 -25.57
CA PRO A 183 59.85 -47.33 -24.76
C PRO A 183 60.28 -48.73 -25.17
N ASN A 184 60.64 -48.95 -26.43
CA ASN A 184 61.09 -50.26 -26.89
C ASN A 184 62.42 -50.69 -26.24
N ARG A 185 63.21 -49.77 -25.66
CA ARG A 185 64.42 -50.10 -24.88
C ARG A 185 64.08 -50.79 -23.57
N LEU A 186 63.06 -50.27 -22.87
CA LEU A 186 62.54 -50.83 -21.62
C LEU A 186 62.04 -52.26 -21.83
N PHE A 187 61.43 -52.50 -22.99
CA PHE A 187 60.74 -53.72 -23.35
C PHE A 187 61.63 -54.75 -24.06
N ARG A 188 62.92 -54.47 -24.27
CA ARG A 188 63.87 -55.36 -24.95
C ARG A 188 64.77 -56.18 -24.00
N ARG A 189 64.58 -56.10 -22.68
CA ARG A 189 65.45 -56.79 -21.72
C ARG A 189 64.67 -57.52 -20.63
N VAL A 190 64.37 -58.79 -20.88
CA VAL A 190 64.30 -59.85 -19.87
C VAL A 190 65.05 -61.04 -20.44
N ARG A 191 66.08 -61.54 -19.74
CA ARG A 191 66.75 -62.79 -20.10
C ARG A 191 66.01 -63.96 -19.45
N ASP A 192 65.70 -65.00 -20.21
CA ASP A 192 65.25 -66.27 -19.62
C ASP A 192 66.42 -67.01 -18.95
N LYS A 193 66.13 -68.10 -18.21
CA LYS A 193 67.16 -68.95 -17.57
C LYS A 193 68.12 -69.63 -18.59
N ARG A 194 67.94 -69.43 -19.89
CA ARG A 194 68.77 -69.96 -20.99
C ARG A 194 69.45 -68.84 -21.81
N GLY A 195 69.36 -67.58 -21.39
CA GLY A 195 70.07 -66.44 -21.99
C GLY A 195 69.37 -65.76 -23.17
N ASN A 196 68.17 -66.16 -23.57
CA ASN A 196 67.42 -65.54 -24.68
C ASN A 196 66.64 -64.30 -24.21
N LEU A 197 66.54 -63.30 -25.09
CA LEU A 197 65.83 -62.05 -24.82
C LEU A 197 64.33 -62.17 -25.14
N HIS A 198 63.48 -61.96 -24.14
CA HIS A 198 62.03 -61.89 -24.29
C HIS A 198 61.46 -60.56 -23.75
N LEU A 199 60.32 -60.13 -24.29
CA LEU A 199 59.52 -59.04 -23.71
C LEU A 199 59.09 -59.43 -22.28
N SER A 200 59.19 -58.52 -21.30
CA SER A 200 58.63 -58.78 -19.96
C SER A 200 57.12 -59.00 -20.05
N LYS A 201 56.51 -59.77 -19.13
CA LYS A 201 55.04 -59.98 -19.11
C LYS A 201 54.28 -58.65 -19.09
N ALA A 202 54.78 -57.67 -18.33
CA ALA A 202 54.24 -56.31 -18.30
C ALA A 202 54.44 -55.57 -19.62
N ALA A 203 55.59 -55.73 -20.29
CA ALA A 203 55.88 -55.16 -21.60
C ALA A 203 54.96 -55.69 -22.71
N ASN A 204 54.68 -56.99 -22.69
CA ASN A 204 53.78 -57.64 -23.64
C ASN A 204 52.31 -57.30 -23.35
N ALA A 205 51.97 -56.99 -22.09
CA ALA A 205 50.63 -56.50 -21.73
C ALA A 205 50.44 -55.01 -22.06
N PHE A 206 51.51 -54.22 -22.10
CA PHE A 206 51.43 -52.76 -22.27
C PHE A 206 51.18 -52.33 -23.72
N HIS A 207 49.90 -52.33 -24.11
CA HIS A 207 49.40 -51.88 -25.41
C HIS A 207 48.44 -50.69 -25.26
N PRO A 208 48.93 -49.43 -25.30
CA PRO A 208 48.08 -48.25 -25.12
C PRO A 208 47.10 -47.96 -26.28
N GLY A 209 46.94 -48.91 -27.22
CA GLY A 209 46.06 -48.83 -28.37
C GLY A 209 46.68 -48.20 -29.62
N THR A 210 46.02 -48.39 -30.76
CA THR A 210 46.43 -47.83 -32.06
C THR A 210 46.32 -46.30 -32.04
N GLY A 211 47.41 -45.60 -32.39
CA GLY A 211 47.42 -44.12 -32.48
C GLY A 211 47.80 -43.37 -31.19
N VAL A 212 48.18 -44.08 -30.13
CA VAL A 212 48.75 -43.53 -28.89
C VAL A 212 50.21 -43.95 -28.78
N TYR A 213 51.13 -43.05 -28.43
CA TYR A 213 52.52 -43.46 -28.22
C TYR A 213 52.61 -44.36 -26.99
N ARG A 214 53.46 -45.39 -27.07
CA ARG A 214 53.91 -46.14 -25.90
C ARG A 214 54.64 -45.26 -24.88
N SER A 215 55.04 -44.05 -25.23
CA SER A 215 55.76 -43.12 -24.37
C SER A 215 54.80 -42.06 -23.83
N SER A 216 54.62 -42.00 -22.51
CA SER A 216 53.91 -40.91 -21.82
C SER A 216 54.51 -39.54 -22.18
N TYR A 217 55.84 -39.51 -22.27
CA TYR A 217 56.64 -38.37 -22.70
C TYR A 217 56.30 -37.87 -24.12
N LYS A 218 56.27 -38.76 -25.13
CA LYS A 218 55.90 -38.39 -26.52
C LYS A 218 54.43 -37.96 -26.61
N ASN A 219 53.55 -38.57 -25.82
CA ASN A 219 52.14 -38.18 -25.73
C ASN A 219 51.98 -36.78 -25.13
N ALA A 220 52.69 -36.46 -24.05
CA ALA A 220 52.71 -35.13 -23.43
C ALA A 220 53.22 -34.04 -24.38
N MET A 221 54.29 -34.33 -25.14
CA MET A 221 54.77 -33.43 -26.18
C MET A 221 53.75 -33.24 -27.31
N ARG A 222 53.13 -34.33 -27.78
CA ARG A 222 52.07 -34.28 -28.79
C ARG A 222 50.89 -33.42 -28.34
N LEU A 223 50.45 -33.61 -27.09
CA LEU A 223 49.41 -32.79 -26.47
C LEU A 223 49.81 -31.33 -26.50
N THR A 224 51.01 -31.00 -25.99
CA THR A 224 51.51 -29.63 -25.93
C THR A 224 51.55 -28.97 -27.31
N ARG A 225 52.12 -29.64 -28.34
CA ARG A 225 52.16 -29.09 -29.70
C ARG A 225 50.77 -28.88 -30.28
N SER A 226 49.89 -29.86 -30.11
CA SER A 226 48.56 -29.81 -30.72
C SER A 226 47.70 -28.74 -30.06
N GLU A 227 47.68 -28.64 -28.72
CA GLU A 227 46.93 -27.62 -28.00
C GLU A 227 47.40 -26.20 -28.33
N VAL A 228 48.71 -25.99 -28.36
CA VAL A 228 49.30 -24.67 -28.67
C VAL A 228 49.06 -24.27 -30.13
N ASN A 229 49.20 -25.20 -31.08
CA ASN A 229 48.92 -24.94 -32.49
C ASN A 229 47.43 -24.69 -32.75
N MET A 230 46.54 -25.49 -32.15
CA MET A 230 45.10 -25.28 -32.27
C MET A 230 44.69 -23.91 -31.72
N ALA A 231 45.25 -23.46 -30.59
CA ALA A 231 44.99 -22.13 -30.04
C ALA A 231 45.40 -21.01 -31.01
N TYR A 232 46.58 -21.13 -31.62
CA TYR A 232 47.08 -20.16 -32.60
C TYR A 232 46.19 -20.09 -33.85
N ARG A 233 45.76 -21.24 -34.39
CA ARG A 233 44.89 -21.29 -35.58
C ARG A 233 43.44 -20.89 -35.30
N GLU A 234 42.93 -21.20 -34.10
CA GLU A 234 41.58 -20.79 -33.70
C GLU A 234 41.49 -19.28 -33.48
N ALA A 235 42.55 -18.66 -32.95
CA ALA A 235 42.68 -17.21 -32.91
C ALA A 235 42.61 -16.61 -34.32
N ASP A 236 43.39 -17.10 -35.28
CA ASP A 236 43.34 -16.64 -36.68
C ASP A 236 41.93 -16.75 -37.27
N HIS A 237 41.29 -17.90 -37.12
CA HIS A 237 39.95 -18.14 -37.64
C HIS A 237 38.91 -17.15 -37.09
N LEU A 238 38.89 -16.93 -35.77
CA LEU A 238 37.95 -15.98 -35.15
C LEU A 238 38.23 -14.54 -35.57
N ARG A 239 39.50 -14.17 -35.72
CA ARG A 239 39.91 -12.85 -36.20
C ARG A 239 39.44 -12.65 -37.63
N TRP A 240 39.69 -13.60 -38.52
CA TRP A 240 39.26 -13.53 -39.91
C TRP A 240 37.75 -13.48 -40.03
N GLN A 241 36.99 -14.22 -39.20
CA GLN A 241 35.53 -14.16 -39.18
C GLN A 241 34.98 -12.74 -38.98
N GLN A 242 35.64 -11.93 -38.15
CA GLN A 242 35.24 -10.55 -37.84
C GLN A 242 35.65 -9.52 -38.91
N LEU A 243 36.51 -9.87 -39.86
CA LEU A 243 37.06 -8.95 -40.86
C LEU A 243 36.30 -9.07 -42.18
N ASP A 244 35.44 -8.11 -42.51
CA ASP A 244 34.54 -8.18 -43.68
C ASP A 244 35.25 -8.38 -45.03
N PHE A 245 36.45 -7.79 -45.18
CA PHE A 245 37.26 -7.85 -46.40
C PHE A 245 37.99 -9.20 -46.59
N VAL A 246 37.94 -10.09 -45.60
CA VAL A 246 38.38 -11.48 -45.75
C VAL A 246 37.21 -12.30 -46.27
N VAL A 247 37.36 -12.89 -47.45
CA VAL A 247 36.30 -13.60 -48.18
C VAL A 247 36.48 -15.13 -48.17
N GLY A 248 37.61 -15.60 -47.67
CA GLY A 248 37.96 -17.01 -47.53
C GLY A 248 39.39 -17.15 -47.03
N PHE A 249 39.93 -18.37 -47.03
CA PHE A 249 41.35 -18.60 -46.78
C PHE A 249 41.86 -19.78 -47.58
N GLU A 250 43.16 -19.78 -47.87
CA GLU A 250 43.83 -20.86 -48.58
C GLU A 250 44.70 -21.65 -47.60
N ILE A 251 44.55 -22.97 -47.59
CA ILE A 251 45.34 -23.87 -46.73
C ILE A 251 46.54 -24.38 -47.52
N HIS A 252 47.73 -24.16 -46.98
CA HIS A 252 49.01 -24.57 -47.54
C HIS A 252 49.67 -25.68 -46.73
N ARG A 253 50.30 -26.63 -47.42
CA ARG A 253 51.15 -27.64 -46.78
C ARG A 253 52.50 -27.01 -46.39
N SER A 254 52.97 -27.30 -45.18
CA SER A 254 54.30 -26.87 -44.75
C SER A 254 55.41 -27.64 -45.47
N ASN A 255 56.52 -26.95 -45.77
CA ASN A 255 57.70 -27.50 -46.43
C ASN A 255 58.72 -28.13 -45.44
N HIS A 256 58.33 -28.38 -44.19
CA HIS A 256 59.23 -28.94 -43.17
C HIS A 256 59.39 -30.46 -43.34
N GLU A 257 60.27 -30.88 -44.24
CA GLU A 257 60.56 -32.30 -44.50
C GLU A 257 61.52 -32.91 -43.46
N PRO A 258 61.40 -34.23 -43.17
CA PRO A 258 60.37 -35.18 -43.63
C PRO A 258 59.06 -35.12 -42.81
N GLN A 259 59.00 -34.29 -41.77
CA GLN A 259 57.92 -34.28 -40.78
C GLN A 259 56.55 -33.87 -41.35
N CYS A 260 56.53 -33.18 -42.49
CA CYS A 260 55.31 -32.72 -43.18
C CYS A 260 54.91 -33.54 -44.42
N LYS A 261 55.51 -34.72 -44.69
CA LYS A 261 55.13 -35.60 -45.82
C LYS A 261 53.85 -36.40 -45.52
N CYS A 262 52.74 -35.71 -45.31
CA CYS A 262 51.45 -36.30 -44.97
C CYS A 262 50.52 -36.39 -46.19
N LYS A 263 50.11 -37.62 -46.56
CA LYS A 263 49.16 -37.88 -47.66
C LYS A 263 47.82 -37.17 -47.47
N LEU A 264 47.32 -37.13 -46.23
CA LEU A 264 46.07 -36.44 -45.89
C LEU A 264 46.20 -34.93 -46.12
N CYS A 265 47.28 -34.31 -45.63
CA CYS A 265 47.49 -32.87 -45.81
C CYS A 265 47.64 -32.48 -47.28
N GLU A 266 48.28 -33.32 -48.09
CA GLU A 266 48.43 -33.08 -49.54
C GLU A 266 47.08 -33.06 -50.27
N ARG A 267 46.18 -34.00 -49.92
CA ARG A 267 44.86 -34.09 -50.54
C ARG A 267 43.93 -32.94 -50.13
N LEU A 268 44.07 -32.40 -48.92
CA LEU A 268 43.19 -31.38 -48.35
C LEU A 268 43.72 -29.94 -48.49
N VAL A 269 44.69 -29.70 -49.37
CA VAL A 269 45.13 -28.34 -49.73
C VAL A 269 44.10 -27.70 -50.66
N GLY A 270 43.79 -26.42 -50.45
CA GLY A 270 42.83 -25.70 -51.31
C GLY A 270 42.30 -24.41 -50.69
N ARG A 271 41.33 -23.81 -51.39
CA ARG A 271 40.62 -22.60 -50.96
C ARG A 271 39.37 -22.97 -50.18
N TYR A 272 39.28 -22.53 -48.95
CA TYR A 272 38.18 -22.82 -48.04
C TYR A 272 37.34 -21.57 -47.77
N PRO A 273 36.02 -21.73 -47.59
CA PRO A 273 35.16 -20.65 -47.17
C PRO A 273 35.54 -20.13 -45.78
N LYS A 274 35.24 -18.85 -45.52
CA LYS A 274 35.52 -18.16 -44.25
C LYS A 274 34.90 -18.84 -43.02
N TRP A 275 33.76 -19.50 -43.20
CA TRP A 275 33.07 -20.22 -42.13
C TRP A 275 33.75 -21.54 -41.76
N PHE A 276 34.60 -22.11 -42.62
CA PHE A 276 35.29 -23.36 -42.35
C PHE A 276 36.33 -23.17 -41.25
N LYS A 277 36.28 -24.00 -40.22
CA LYS A 277 37.14 -23.92 -39.04
C LYS A 277 38.33 -24.86 -39.17
N PHE A 278 39.49 -24.30 -39.46
CA PHE A 278 40.75 -25.04 -39.60
C PHE A 278 41.65 -24.84 -38.38
N LYS A 279 41.88 -25.93 -37.61
CA LYS A 279 42.86 -25.97 -36.50
C LYS A 279 44.07 -26.87 -36.77
N GLY A 280 44.08 -27.50 -37.95
CA GLY A 280 44.99 -28.58 -38.34
C GLY A 280 44.26 -29.86 -38.72
N TRP A 281 44.80 -30.60 -39.69
CA TRP A 281 44.20 -31.84 -40.19
C TRP A 281 44.38 -33.04 -39.25
N HIS A 282 45.49 -33.06 -38.53
CA HIS A 282 45.84 -34.13 -37.61
C HIS A 282 46.65 -33.58 -36.42
N PRO A 283 46.84 -34.36 -35.35
CA PRO A 283 47.71 -33.96 -34.25
C PRO A 283 49.14 -33.65 -34.75
N GLN A 284 49.77 -32.63 -34.18
CA GLN A 284 51.07 -32.08 -34.63
C GLN A 284 51.09 -31.56 -36.09
N CYS A 285 49.94 -31.19 -36.67
CA CYS A 285 49.91 -30.59 -38.01
C CYS A 285 50.64 -29.24 -38.02
N MET A 286 51.49 -29.04 -39.03
CA MET A 286 52.22 -27.79 -39.29
C MET A 286 51.73 -27.10 -40.58
N CYS A 287 50.59 -27.52 -41.13
CA CYS A 287 49.99 -26.79 -42.26
C CYS A 287 49.49 -25.41 -41.78
N TYR A 288 49.45 -24.46 -42.69
CA TYR A 288 49.09 -23.08 -42.38
C TYR A 288 48.04 -22.54 -43.33
N ALA A 289 47.40 -21.45 -42.95
CA ALA A 289 46.37 -20.80 -43.75
C ALA A 289 46.75 -19.34 -44.03
N THR A 290 46.39 -18.85 -45.21
CA THR A 290 46.54 -17.45 -45.62
C THR A 290 45.17 -16.88 -45.97
N ALA A 291 44.84 -15.69 -45.47
CA ALA A 291 43.56 -15.04 -45.76
C ALA A 291 43.47 -14.67 -47.26
N ILE A 292 42.30 -14.91 -47.86
CA ILE A 292 41.94 -14.44 -49.20
C ILE A 292 41.18 -13.12 -49.02
N LEU A 293 41.68 -12.06 -49.65
CA LEU A 293 41.10 -10.73 -49.58
C LEU A 293 40.08 -10.53 -50.70
N THR A 294 39.08 -9.69 -50.45
CA THR A 294 38.20 -9.19 -51.50
C THR A 294 39.01 -8.40 -52.54
N ASP A 295 38.52 -8.36 -53.78
CA ASP A 295 39.11 -7.55 -54.83
C ASP A 295 38.94 -6.04 -54.52
N GLU A 296 39.86 -5.20 -55.00
CA GLU A 296 39.95 -3.75 -54.67
C GLU A 296 38.66 -2.99 -55.01
N GLU A 297 38.07 -3.25 -56.18
CA GLU A 297 36.82 -2.62 -56.61
C GLU A 297 35.63 -2.96 -55.68
N ASP A 298 35.52 -4.23 -55.28
CA ASP A 298 34.46 -4.69 -54.38
C ASP A 298 34.69 -4.16 -52.95
N PHE A 299 35.95 -4.02 -52.54
CA PHE A 299 36.35 -3.41 -51.27
C PHE A 299 35.87 -1.94 -51.18
N ASP A 300 36.20 -1.13 -52.18
CA ASP A 300 35.86 0.29 -52.23
C ASP A 300 34.33 0.51 -52.25
N ASN A 301 33.62 -0.29 -53.04
CA ASN A 301 32.16 -0.27 -53.09
C ASN A 301 31.52 -0.62 -51.73
N GLN A 302 32.12 -1.56 -51.02
CA GLN A 302 31.66 -1.98 -49.72
C GLN A 302 31.95 -0.94 -48.63
N GLU A 303 33.12 -0.29 -48.66
CA GLU A 303 33.44 0.84 -47.78
C GLU A 303 32.51 2.04 -48.03
N LEU A 304 32.22 2.36 -49.29
CA LEU A 304 31.26 3.40 -49.66
C LEU A 304 29.86 3.09 -49.12
N SER A 305 29.45 1.81 -49.15
CA SER A 305 28.16 1.34 -48.60
C SER A 305 28.10 1.49 -47.08
N ASP A 306 29.18 1.16 -46.36
CA ASP A 306 29.32 1.38 -44.91
C ASP A 306 29.21 2.87 -44.57
N LEU A 307 29.94 3.74 -45.28
CA LEU A 307 29.89 5.19 -45.09
C LEU A 307 28.49 5.77 -45.34
N LYS A 308 27.81 5.34 -46.42
CA LYS A 308 26.41 5.75 -46.70
C LYS A 308 25.46 5.29 -45.60
N SER A 309 25.67 4.09 -45.07
CA SER A 309 24.84 3.53 -44.00
C SER A 309 25.04 4.27 -42.69
N ALA A 310 26.28 4.57 -42.31
CA ALA A 310 26.62 5.37 -41.14
C ALA A 310 26.08 6.81 -41.24
N LEU A 311 26.18 7.45 -42.42
CA LEU A 311 25.66 8.81 -42.65
C LEU A 311 24.13 8.87 -42.51
N LYS A 312 23.41 7.85 -42.99
CA LYS A 312 21.94 7.80 -43.00
C LYS A 312 21.34 7.15 -41.75
N GLY A 313 22.17 6.64 -40.84
CA GLY A 313 21.72 5.84 -39.69
C GLY A 313 21.01 4.54 -40.07
N THR A 314 21.20 4.06 -41.31
CA THR A 314 20.57 2.82 -41.80
C THR A 314 21.46 1.62 -41.52
N VAL A 315 20.87 0.43 -41.37
CA VAL A 315 21.62 -0.81 -41.14
C VAL A 315 22.53 -1.12 -42.33
N TYR A 316 23.83 -1.19 -42.09
CA TYR A 316 24.82 -1.61 -43.08
C TYR A 316 24.52 -3.01 -43.62
N LYS A 317 24.56 -3.16 -44.94
CA LYS A 317 24.39 -4.43 -45.65
C LYS A 317 25.67 -4.77 -46.42
N LYS A 318 26.29 -5.90 -46.07
CA LYS A 318 27.44 -6.47 -46.78
C LYS A 318 27.07 -6.72 -48.24
N LEU A 319 27.89 -6.27 -49.18
CA LEU A 319 27.77 -6.59 -50.59
C LEU A 319 28.39 -7.99 -50.85
N SER A 320 27.83 -8.73 -51.81
CA SER A 320 28.42 -9.99 -52.28
C SER A 320 29.61 -9.69 -53.18
N THR A 321 30.78 -10.28 -52.89
CA THR A 321 32.01 -10.05 -53.65
C THR A 321 32.19 -11.14 -54.71
N LYS A 322 32.77 -10.79 -55.86
CA LYS A 322 32.93 -11.73 -56.99
C LYS A 322 33.85 -12.92 -56.65
N ASN A 323 34.83 -12.69 -55.78
CA ASN A 323 35.85 -13.66 -55.40
C ASN A 323 35.56 -14.39 -54.06
N GLU A 324 34.32 -14.31 -53.54
CA GLU A 324 33.94 -14.99 -52.30
C GLU A 324 34.02 -16.51 -52.44
N VAL A 325 34.78 -17.16 -51.55
CA VAL A 325 34.88 -18.63 -51.54
C VAL A 325 33.66 -19.17 -50.82
N THR A 326 32.69 -19.64 -51.60
CA THR A 326 31.39 -20.10 -51.11
C THR A 326 31.35 -21.60 -50.82
N ASP A 327 32.14 -22.38 -51.54
CA ASP A 327 32.13 -23.85 -51.52
C ASP A 327 33.49 -24.44 -51.09
N LEU A 328 33.49 -25.71 -50.68
CA LEU A 328 34.67 -26.46 -50.27
C LEU A 328 35.46 -26.99 -51.48
N PRO A 329 36.78 -27.20 -51.37
CA PRO A 329 37.57 -27.83 -52.44
C PRO A 329 37.10 -29.24 -52.79
N ASP A 330 37.20 -29.62 -54.06
CA ASP A 330 36.77 -30.94 -54.53
C ASP A 330 37.51 -32.08 -53.82
N GLY A 331 38.82 -31.94 -53.60
CA GLY A 331 39.61 -32.91 -52.86
C GLY A 331 39.13 -33.14 -51.42
N PHE A 332 38.47 -32.15 -50.80
CA PHE A 332 37.83 -32.31 -49.50
C PHE A 332 36.48 -33.02 -49.61
N LYS A 333 35.65 -32.69 -50.61
CA LYS A 333 34.36 -33.33 -50.83
C LYS A 333 34.51 -34.82 -51.15
N GLU A 334 35.45 -35.17 -52.02
CA GLU A 334 35.81 -36.55 -52.31
C GLU A 334 36.32 -37.30 -51.07
N TRP A 335 37.15 -36.63 -50.25
CA TRP A 335 37.62 -37.25 -49.02
C TRP A 335 36.46 -37.50 -48.05
N VAL A 336 35.47 -36.60 -47.97
CA VAL A 336 34.28 -36.79 -47.15
C VAL A 336 33.45 -37.98 -47.63
N SER A 337 33.12 -38.06 -48.93
CA SER A 337 32.30 -39.15 -49.47
C SER A 337 32.95 -40.53 -49.28
N GLU A 338 34.26 -40.65 -49.48
CA GLU A 338 35.02 -41.89 -49.24
C GLU A 338 35.02 -42.35 -47.77
N ASN A 339 34.79 -41.41 -46.83
CA ASN A 339 34.91 -41.65 -45.40
C ASN A 339 33.56 -41.66 -44.67
N GLU A 340 32.45 -41.33 -45.33
CA GLU A 340 31.10 -41.38 -44.77
C GLU A 340 30.77 -42.75 -44.17
N GLU A 341 30.92 -43.83 -44.94
CA GLU A 341 30.68 -45.19 -44.44
C GLU A 341 31.74 -45.65 -43.42
N ARG A 342 32.97 -45.16 -43.56
CA ARG A 342 34.09 -45.54 -42.70
C ARG A 342 34.01 -44.91 -41.31
N GLN A 343 33.26 -43.82 -41.17
CA GLN A 343 33.14 -43.06 -39.95
C GLN A 343 32.58 -43.88 -38.79
N ALA A 344 31.63 -44.79 -39.04
CA ALA A 344 31.05 -45.66 -38.01
C ALA A 344 32.10 -46.48 -37.25
N ASN A 345 33.23 -46.79 -37.90
CA ASN A 345 34.33 -47.57 -37.34
C ASN A 345 35.48 -46.70 -36.78
N TRP A 346 35.31 -45.37 -36.70
CA TRP A 346 36.34 -44.49 -36.16
C TRP A 346 36.37 -44.52 -34.64
N SER A 347 37.55 -44.80 -34.08
CA SER A 347 37.78 -44.71 -32.64
C SER A 347 37.79 -43.26 -32.12
N SER A 348 38.04 -42.27 -32.99
CA SER A 348 38.03 -40.85 -32.65
C SER A 348 37.83 -40.00 -33.90
N THR A 349 36.81 -39.12 -33.87
CA THR A 349 36.53 -38.21 -34.99
C THR A 349 37.61 -37.10 -35.11
N PRO A 350 38.12 -36.81 -36.31
CA PRO A 350 39.07 -35.71 -36.56
C PRO A 350 38.53 -34.32 -36.18
N TYR A 351 39.42 -33.39 -35.83
CA TYR A 351 39.06 -32.05 -35.35
C TYR A 351 38.23 -31.26 -36.37
N PHE A 352 38.67 -31.25 -37.62
CA PHE A 352 38.01 -30.52 -38.70
C PHE A 352 36.64 -31.09 -39.08
N ILE A 353 36.33 -32.34 -38.70
CA ILE A 353 34.98 -32.88 -38.84
C ILE A 353 34.12 -32.46 -37.64
N LYS A 354 34.64 -32.61 -36.41
CA LYS A 354 33.94 -32.14 -35.19
C LYS A 354 33.59 -30.66 -35.21
N ASP A 355 34.48 -29.83 -35.75
CA ASP A 355 34.32 -28.37 -35.78
C ASP A 355 33.45 -27.87 -36.96
N ASN A 356 33.20 -28.70 -37.98
CA ASN A 356 32.50 -28.26 -39.21
C ASN A 356 31.27 -29.08 -39.62
N PHE A 357 31.03 -30.27 -39.04
CA PHE A 357 29.86 -31.11 -39.31
C PHE A 357 28.94 -31.21 -38.09
N VAL A 358 27.64 -31.32 -38.32
CA VAL A 358 26.64 -31.41 -37.24
C VAL A 358 26.92 -32.66 -36.40
N ASP A 359 27.11 -32.48 -35.09
CA ASP A 359 27.55 -33.52 -34.14
C ASP A 359 28.87 -34.23 -34.51
N GLY A 360 29.64 -33.68 -35.45
CA GLY A 360 30.82 -34.32 -36.02
C GLY A 360 30.49 -35.55 -36.88
N ASP A 361 29.28 -35.63 -37.44
CA ASP A 361 28.80 -36.73 -38.28
C ASP A 361 28.77 -36.28 -39.76
N LEU A 362 29.46 -37.02 -40.63
CA LEU A 362 29.55 -36.71 -42.05
C LEU A 362 28.17 -36.81 -42.73
N THR A 363 27.31 -37.73 -42.26
CA THR A 363 25.98 -37.98 -42.84
C THR A 363 24.95 -36.89 -42.49
N LYS A 364 25.15 -36.19 -41.37
CA LYS A 364 24.28 -35.08 -40.95
C LYS A 364 24.61 -33.76 -41.65
N GLY A 365 25.67 -33.74 -42.47
CA GLY A 365 26.10 -32.59 -43.22
C GLY A 365 26.84 -31.52 -42.40
N LEU A 366 27.24 -30.45 -43.08
CA LEU A 366 28.02 -29.35 -42.51
C LEU A 366 27.20 -28.55 -41.49
N MET A 367 27.81 -28.12 -40.38
CA MET A 367 27.20 -27.19 -39.41
C MET A 367 26.80 -25.88 -40.08
N TYR A 368 27.60 -25.46 -41.06
CA TYR A 368 27.32 -24.31 -41.89
C TYR A 368 26.93 -24.79 -43.29
N VAL A 369 25.66 -25.12 -43.46
CA VAL A 369 25.08 -25.23 -44.81
C VAL A 369 24.91 -23.80 -45.33
N GLN A 370 25.61 -23.42 -46.39
CA GLN A 370 25.17 -22.28 -47.20
C GLN A 370 23.81 -22.65 -47.77
N LYS A 371 22.75 -22.27 -47.05
CA LYS A 371 21.40 -22.38 -47.57
C LYS A 371 21.33 -21.41 -48.76
N PRO A 372 20.83 -21.81 -49.95
CA PRO A 372 20.39 -20.83 -50.92
C PRO A 372 19.50 -19.84 -50.16
N LYS A 373 19.75 -18.55 -50.43
CA LYS A 373 19.30 -17.40 -49.63
C LYS A 373 18.01 -17.75 -48.89
N PRO A 374 18.05 -17.89 -47.56
CA PRO A 374 16.87 -18.29 -46.82
C PRO A 374 15.77 -17.31 -47.19
N LEU A 375 14.63 -17.86 -47.66
CA LEU A 375 13.39 -17.12 -47.75
C LEU A 375 13.34 -16.23 -46.52
N THR A 376 13.29 -14.94 -46.77
CA THR A 376 13.30 -13.89 -45.76
C THR A 376 12.26 -14.23 -44.70
N LEU A 377 12.37 -13.64 -43.50
CA LEU A 377 11.32 -13.81 -42.48
C LEU A 377 9.91 -13.61 -43.07
N LEU A 378 9.80 -12.71 -44.06
CA LEU A 378 8.58 -12.44 -44.83
C LEU A 378 8.15 -13.61 -45.72
N GLU A 379 9.05 -14.19 -46.52
CA GLU A 379 8.70 -15.29 -47.42
C GLU A 379 8.45 -16.63 -46.66
N LYS A 380 9.15 -16.87 -45.55
CA LYS A 380 8.84 -18.00 -44.63
C LYS A 380 7.57 -17.76 -43.82
N ALA A 381 7.24 -16.50 -43.53
CA ALA A 381 5.93 -16.17 -42.98
C ALA A 381 4.87 -16.45 -44.03
N ALA A 382 5.04 -16.01 -45.29
CA ALA A 382 4.09 -16.21 -46.38
C ALA A 382 3.71 -17.68 -46.57
N ILE A 383 4.68 -18.59 -46.65
CA ILE A 383 4.42 -20.03 -46.78
C ILE A 383 3.72 -20.60 -45.52
N ARG A 384 4.06 -20.12 -44.32
CA ARG A 384 3.36 -20.50 -43.09
C ARG A 384 1.96 -19.90 -43.00
N HIS A 385 1.70 -18.77 -43.65
CA HIS A 385 0.38 -18.16 -43.73
C HIS A 385 -0.49 -18.89 -44.75
N GLU A 386 0.05 -19.27 -45.92
CA GLU A 386 -0.64 -20.09 -46.93
C GLU A 386 -1.02 -21.50 -46.43
N LYS A 387 -0.19 -22.09 -45.55
CA LYS A 387 -0.45 -23.44 -44.98
C LYS A 387 -1.31 -23.44 -43.72
N ARG A 388 -1.77 -22.29 -43.21
CA ARG A 388 -2.66 -22.23 -42.03
C ARG A 388 -4.09 -22.55 -42.44
N THR A 389 -4.74 -23.39 -41.65
CA THR A 389 -6.20 -23.56 -41.76
C THR A 389 -6.91 -22.29 -41.28
N PRO A 390 -8.16 -22.04 -41.71
CA PRO A 390 -8.96 -20.92 -41.22
C PRO A 390 -9.04 -20.86 -39.69
N GLU A 391 -9.18 -22.01 -39.01
CA GLU A 391 -9.22 -22.04 -37.53
C GLU A 391 -7.89 -21.63 -36.90
N GLN A 392 -6.75 -22.00 -37.51
CA GLN A 392 -5.43 -21.63 -37.00
C GLN A 392 -5.13 -20.14 -37.18
N VAL A 393 -5.61 -19.52 -38.26
CA VAL A 393 -5.52 -18.06 -38.45
C VAL A 393 -6.35 -17.36 -37.38
N GLN A 394 -7.60 -17.79 -37.18
CA GLN A 394 -8.49 -17.22 -36.17
C GLN A 394 -7.92 -17.40 -34.75
N ALA A 395 -7.39 -18.58 -34.41
CA ALA A 395 -6.79 -18.82 -33.09
C ALA A 395 -5.51 -18.01 -32.83
N ILE A 396 -4.77 -17.63 -33.87
CA ILE A 396 -3.60 -16.74 -33.74
C ILE A 396 -4.05 -15.29 -33.61
N GLN A 397 -5.05 -14.86 -34.38
CA GLN A 397 -5.65 -13.53 -34.23
C GLN A 397 -6.27 -13.36 -32.83
N ASN A 398 -7.03 -14.35 -32.36
CA ASN A 398 -7.59 -14.34 -31.01
C ASN A 398 -6.49 -14.26 -29.94
N ARG A 399 -5.44 -15.10 -30.00
CA ARG A 399 -4.31 -15.04 -29.04
C ARG A 399 -3.51 -13.73 -29.12
N TRP A 400 -3.41 -13.14 -30.30
CA TRP A 400 -2.74 -11.84 -30.47
C TRP A 400 -3.59 -10.71 -29.89
N GLU A 401 -4.90 -10.71 -30.18
CA GLU A 401 -5.85 -9.76 -29.58
C GLU A 401 -5.92 -9.92 -28.06
N GLU A 402 -6.00 -11.15 -27.53
CA GLU A 402 -5.94 -11.42 -26.09
C GLU A 402 -4.64 -10.89 -25.46
N ARG A 403 -3.49 -11.11 -26.11
CA ARG A 403 -2.20 -10.63 -25.59
C ARG A 403 -2.08 -9.11 -25.69
N LYS A 404 -2.60 -8.50 -26.76
CA LYS A 404 -2.65 -7.06 -26.95
C LYS A 404 -3.58 -6.42 -25.93
N GLN A 405 -4.76 -6.99 -25.68
CA GLN A 405 -5.68 -6.59 -24.62
C GLN A 405 -5.02 -6.73 -23.25
N LYS A 406 -4.35 -7.85 -22.96
CA LYS A 406 -3.62 -8.04 -21.70
C LYS A 406 -2.49 -7.03 -21.51
N HIS A 407 -1.70 -6.76 -22.55
CA HIS A 407 -0.63 -5.76 -22.48
C HIS A 407 -1.17 -4.34 -22.34
N ALA A 408 -2.28 -4.02 -23.03
CA ALA A 408 -2.97 -2.74 -22.88
C ALA A 408 -3.52 -2.58 -21.46
N LEU A 409 -4.09 -3.65 -20.89
CA LEU A 409 -4.57 -3.68 -19.51
C LEU A 409 -3.42 -3.47 -18.52
N ILE A 410 -2.30 -4.19 -18.65
CA ILE A 410 -1.13 -4.01 -17.77
C ILE A 410 -0.60 -2.57 -17.83
N LYS A 411 -0.55 -1.97 -19.03
CA LYS A 411 -0.15 -0.57 -19.18
C LYS A 411 -1.16 0.39 -18.57
N GLN A 412 -2.45 0.13 -18.76
CA GLN A 412 -3.53 0.93 -18.20
C GLN A 412 -3.54 0.86 -16.67
N GLU A 413 -3.38 -0.33 -16.09
CA GLU A 413 -3.26 -0.57 -14.65
C GLU A 413 -2.01 0.11 -14.08
N ALA A 414 -0.84 -0.09 -14.68
CA ALA A 414 0.40 0.56 -14.24
C ALA A 414 0.32 2.09 -14.33
N GLN A 415 -0.30 2.62 -15.40
CA GLN A 415 -0.54 4.05 -15.55
C GLN A 415 -1.53 4.57 -14.50
N GLY A 416 -2.60 3.81 -14.22
CA GLY A 416 -3.55 4.14 -13.15
C GLY A 416 -2.87 4.21 -11.78
N VAL A 417 -2.07 3.20 -11.43
CA VAL A 417 -1.29 3.19 -10.18
C VAL A 417 -0.30 4.35 -10.13
N LEU A 418 0.36 4.68 -11.24
CA LEU A 418 1.27 5.82 -11.31
C LEU A 418 0.53 7.15 -11.09
N ASP A 419 -0.64 7.32 -11.69
CA ASP A 419 -1.44 8.54 -11.56
C ASP A 419 -2.01 8.67 -10.13
N GLU A 420 -2.42 7.57 -9.50
CA GLU A 420 -2.74 7.54 -8.07
C GLU A 420 -1.52 7.87 -7.20
N ALA A 421 -0.35 7.31 -7.50
CA ALA A 421 0.88 7.53 -6.73
C ALA A 421 1.33 8.99 -6.74
N LYS A 422 1.13 9.71 -7.86
CA LYS A 422 1.44 11.14 -7.97
C LYS A 422 0.62 12.00 -7.02
N ASP A 423 -0.53 11.51 -6.56
CA ASP A 423 -1.40 12.20 -5.61
C ASP A 423 -0.91 12.03 -4.15
N TYR A 424 0.15 11.24 -3.92
CA TYR A 424 0.78 11.03 -2.62
C TYR A 424 2.23 11.54 -2.60
N ASN A 425 2.50 12.52 -1.75
CA ASN A 425 3.80 13.19 -1.64
C ASN A 425 4.96 12.29 -1.21
N GLU A 426 4.64 11.25 -0.44
CA GLU A 426 5.58 10.41 0.28
C GLU A 426 5.74 9.01 -0.35
N VAL A 427 5.03 8.74 -1.47
CA VAL A 427 5.14 7.47 -2.21
C VAL A 427 6.20 7.61 -3.29
N ASP A 428 7.25 6.78 -3.24
CA ASP A 428 8.25 6.72 -4.32
C ASP A 428 7.72 5.89 -5.51
N PHE A 429 7.44 6.56 -6.62
CA PHE A 429 7.00 5.96 -7.88
C PHE A 429 8.07 6.03 -8.98
N SER A 430 9.30 6.45 -8.67
CA SER A 430 10.36 6.69 -9.67
C SER A 430 10.66 5.43 -10.49
N ALA A 431 10.68 4.26 -9.85
CA ALA A 431 10.89 2.97 -10.52
C ALA A 431 9.74 2.60 -11.47
N LEU A 432 8.50 2.93 -11.09
CA LEU A 432 7.30 2.67 -11.90
C LEU A 432 7.25 3.56 -13.14
N GLN A 433 7.53 4.86 -12.95
CA GLN A 433 7.63 5.84 -14.05
C GLN A 433 8.68 5.39 -15.08
N ASN A 434 9.87 4.99 -14.62
CA ASN A 434 10.93 4.48 -15.49
C ASN A 434 10.51 3.20 -16.25
N ALA A 435 9.76 2.30 -15.61
CA ALA A 435 9.26 1.08 -16.27
C ALA A 435 8.22 1.41 -17.35
N ILE A 436 7.33 2.36 -17.10
CA ILE A 436 6.34 2.88 -18.05
C ILE A 436 7.02 3.55 -19.24
N ASP A 437 7.95 4.48 -18.99
CA ASP A 437 8.66 5.24 -20.02
C ASP A 437 9.52 4.34 -20.92
N SER A 438 10.14 3.30 -20.35
CA SER A 438 10.93 2.31 -21.09
C SER A 438 10.09 1.23 -21.78
N GLY A 439 8.78 1.15 -21.50
CA GLY A 439 7.88 0.15 -22.08
C GLY A 439 8.12 -1.29 -21.61
N ASP A 440 8.78 -1.48 -20.46
CA ASP A 440 9.14 -2.80 -19.90
C ASP A 440 7.96 -3.47 -19.19
N ILE A 441 7.03 -4.06 -19.98
CA ILE A 441 5.81 -4.73 -19.47
C ILE A 441 6.12 -5.81 -18.43
N GLY A 442 7.28 -6.46 -18.50
CA GLY A 442 7.67 -7.53 -17.56
C GLY A 442 7.90 -7.04 -16.13
N LYS A 443 8.33 -5.78 -15.98
CA LYS A 443 8.56 -5.14 -14.67
C LYS A 443 7.40 -4.24 -14.22
N MET A 444 6.61 -3.72 -15.15
CA MET A 444 5.46 -2.86 -14.83
C MET A 444 4.54 -3.49 -13.80
N GLN A 445 4.20 -4.77 -13.96
CA GLN A 445 3.23 -5.44 -13.08
C GLN A 445 3.77 -5.63 -11.64
N SER A 446 5.04 -6.01 -11.48
CA SER A 446 5.63 -6.20 -10.15
C SER A 446 5.85 -4.87 -9.43
N ILE A 447 6.36 -3.86 -10.14
CA ILE A 447 6.62 -2.53 -9.56
C ILE A 447 5.30 -1.81 -9.25
N ALA A 448 4.29 -1.91 -10.13
CA ALA A 448 2.96 -1.35 -9.86
C ALA A 448 2.36 -1.94 -8.58
N SER A 449 2.48 -3.26 -8.36
CA SER A 449 1.99 -3.89 -7.12
C SER A 449 2.71 -3.41 -5.85
N GLU A 450 4.01 -3.11 -5.93
CA GLU A 450 4.77 -2.55 -4.81
C GLU A 450 4.33 -1.12 -4.48
N VAL A 451 4.17 -0.28 -5.50
CA VAL A 451 3.65 1.09 -5.35
C VAL A 451 2.22 1.08 -4.82
N GLU A 452 1.37 0.20 -5.32
CA GLU A 452 -0.03 0.04 -4.87
C GLU A 452 -0.11 -0.38 -3.40
N LYS A 453 0.80 -1.26 -2.93
CA LYS A 453 0.92 -1.58 -1.49
C LYS A 453 1.30 -0.35 -0.66
N ALA A 454 2.24 0.46 -1.15
CA ALA A 454 2.62 1.69 -0.46
C ALA A 454 1.43 2.67 -0.39
N ILE A 455 0.69 2.87 -1.49
CA ILE A 455 -0.54 3.68 -1.51
C ILE A 455 -1.59 3.12 -0.53
N SER A 456 -1.81 1.80 -0.53
CA SER A 456 -2.76 1.15 0.37
C SER A 456 -2.39 1.37 1.85
N GLU A 457 -1.11 1.30 2.20
CA GLU A 457 -0.65 1.58 3.55
C GLU A 457 -0.84 3.05 3.93
N MET A 458 -0.57 3.98 3.01
CA MET A 458 -0.86 5.40 3.22
C MET A 458 -2.36 5.65 3.45
N ARG A 459 -3.24 5.05 2.64
CA ARG A 459 -4.70 5.14 2.81
C ARG A 459 -5.16 4.65 4.19
N LYS A 460 -4.59 3.56 4.69
CA LYS A 460 -4.90 3.06 6.04
C LYS A 460 -4.50 4.06 7.11
N GLN A 461 -3.32 4.67 6.98
CA GLN A 461 -2.85 5.67 7.94
C GLN A 461 -3.69 6.95 7.87
N GLU A 462 -4.05 7.42 6.68
CA GLU A 462 -4.99 8.54 6.49
C GLU A 462 -6.34 8.26 7.14
N GLN A 463 -6.89 7.06 6.93
CA GLN A 463 -8.18 6.66 7.49
C GLN A 463 -8.16 6.58 9.02
N ALA A 464 -7.01 6.25 9.63
CA ALA A 464 -6.87 6.29 11.08
C ALA A 464 -6.95 7.73 11.64
N LEU A 465 -6.58 8.74 10.84
CA LEU A 465 -6.61 10.16 11.23
C LEU A 465 -7.94 10.85 10.89
N SER A 466 -8.73 10.28 9.98
CA SER A 466 -9.97 10.90 9.47
C SER A 466 -11.10 11.02 10.50
N ASN A 467 -10.95 10.39 11.67
CA ASN A 467 -11.89 10.52 12.77
C ASN A 467 -11.92 11.95 13.38
N LEU A 468 -10.75 12.62 13.38
CA LEU A 468 -10.56 13.97 13.94
C LEU A 468 -10.20 15.01 12.87
N ILE A 469 -9.56 14.63 11.77
CA ILE A 469 -9.14 15.56 10.71
C ILE A 469 -9.99 15.33 9.45
N PRO A 470 -10.85 16.27 9.04
CA PRO A 470 -11.62 16.13 7.80
C PRO A 470 -10.72 16.32 6.57
N ASN A 471 -11.10 15.74 5.44
CA ASN A 471 -10.39 15.86 4.16
C ASN A 471 -8.89 15.55 4.26
N ILE A 472 -8.54 14.54 5.07
CA ILE A 472 -7.15 14.20 5.43
C ILE A 472 -6.21 14.06 4.22
N HIS A 473 -6.71 13.49 3.12
CA HIS A 473 -5.91 13.27 1.92
C HIS A 473 -5.47 14.60 1.27
N GLU A 474 -6.35 15.61 1.22
CA GLU A 474 -5.99 16.95 0.72
C GLU A 474 -4.97 17.66 1.60
N TRP A 475 -4.98 17.38 2.91
CA TRP A 475 -3.95 17.87 3.82
C TRP A 475 -2.63 17.13 3.65
N HIS A 476 -2.67 15.83 3.40
CA HIS A 476 -1.50 14.99 3.14
C HIS A 476 -0.78 15.37 1.84
N LYS A 477 -1.48 15.95 0.87
CA LYS A 477 -0.87 16.60 -0.31
C LYS A 477 -0.01 17.81 0.02
N ARG A 478 -0.10 18.38 1.23
CA ARG A 478 0.63 19.61 1.63
C ARG A 478 1.58 19.39 2.80
N PHE A 479 1.28 18.43 3.65
CA PHE A 479 2.00 18.15 4.90
C PHE A 479 2.32 16.67 5.00
N THR A 480 3.38 16.31 5.71
CA THR A 480 3.72 14.90 5.89
C THR A 480 2.77 14.21 6.85
N LEU A 481 2.66 12.89 6.74
CA LEU A 481 1.82 12.07 7.60
C LEU A 481 2.20 12.21 9.09
N ASP A 482 3.49 12.39 9.39
CA ASP A 482 3.97 12.66 10.74
C ASP A 482 3.55 14.04 11.27
N GLU A 483 3.54 15.08 10.43
CA GLU A 483 2.99 16.39 10.78
C GLU A 483 1.48 16.29 11.08
N LEU A 484 0.73 15.51 10.31
CA LEU A 484 -0.71 15.29 10.52
C LEU A 484 -1.01 14.47 11.77
N LYS A 485 -0.21 13.43 12.06
CA LYS A 485 -0.29 12.66 13.32
C LYS A 485 -0.05 13.54 14.54
N ALA A 486 0.89 14.48 14.45
CA ALA A 486 1.16 15.43 15.53
C ALA A 486 -0.04 16.36 15.78
N VAL A 487 -0.68 16.87 14.72
CA VAL A 487 -1.90 17.68 14.85
C VAL A 487 -3.05 16.85 15.44
N HIS A 488 -3.27 15.64 14.92
CA HIS A 488 -4.29 14.71 15.43
C HIS A 488 -4.15 14.49 16.94
N SER A 489 -2.94 14.14 17.39
CA SER A 489 -2.64 13.93 18.82
C SER A 489 -2.85 15.19 19.67
N ALA A 490 -2.54 16.38 19.13
CA ALA A 490 -2.72 17.64 19.84
C ALA A 490 -4.20 18.00 19.99
N VAL A 491 -4.99 17.84 18.91
CA VAL A 491 -6.44 18.05 18.92
C VAL A 491 -7.12 17.05 19.84
N GLU A 492 -6.76 15.77 19.77
CA GLU A 492 -7.30 14.71 20.62
C GLU A 492 -7.13 15.03 22.11
N LYS A 493 -5.91 15.37 22.54
CA LYS A 493 -5.64 15.76 23.93
C LYS A 493 -6.43 16.98 24.37
N LYS A 494 -6.61 17.96 23.47
CA LYS A 494 -7.38 19.18 23.76
C LYS A 494 -8.86 18.85 23.92
N LEU A 495 -9.43 18.05 23.02
CA LEU A 495 -10.83 17.61 23.10
C LEU A 495 -11.08 16.79 24.38
N ALA A 496 -10.19 15.86 24.72
CA ALA A 496 -10.29 15.06 25.95
C ALA A 496 -10.29 15.93 27.21
N SER A 497 -9.59 17.07 27.20
CA SER A 497 -9.63 18.03 28.32
C SER A 497 -10.99 18.70 28.53
N TRP A 498 -11.94 18.54 27.60
CA TRP A 498 -13.27 19.12 27.61
C TRP A 498 -14.39 18.11 27.82
N ASP A 499 -14.08 16.81 27.97
CA ASP A 499 -15.08 15.74 28.10
C ASP A 499 -16.04 15.94 29.29
N GLY A 500 -15.57 16.61 30.36
CA GLY A 500 -16.37 16.94 31.54
C GLY A 500 -17.28 18.16 31.40
N LEU A 501 -17.21 18.90 30.29
CA LEU A 501 -17.99 20.12 30.06
C LEU A 501 -19.34 19.82 29.41
N THR A 502 -20.32 20.70 29.62
CA THR A 502 -21.61 20.62 28.92
C THR A 502 -21.44 20.84 27.41
N LEU A 503 -22.36 20.34 26.59
CA LEU A 503 -22.31 20.54 25.13
C LEU A 503 -22.22 22.03 24.74
N GLN A 504 -22.90 22.91 25.48
CA GLN A 504 -22.87 24.36 25.24
C GLN A 504 -21.50 24.98 25.55
N GLU A 505 -20.83 24.52 26.61
CA GLU A 505 -19.47 24.95 26.93
C GLU A 505 -18.45 24.40 25.93
N GLN A 506 -18.63 23.14 25.50
CA GLN A 506 -17.83 22.54 24.43
C GLN A 506 -17.97 23.33 23.13
N SER A 507 -19.20 23.66 22.71
CA SER A 507 -19.48 24.46 21.50
C SER A 507 -18.79 25.82 21.57
N LYS A 508 -18.88 26.55 22.70
CA LYS A 508 -18.18 27.83 22.89
C LYS A 508 -16.66 27.71 22.74
N LYS A 509 -16.06 26.67 23.32
CA LYS A 509 -14.60 26.44 23.23
C LYS A 509 -14.17 26.03 21.83
N LEU A 510 -14.93 25.15 21.18
CA LEU A 510 -14.70 24.74 19.80
C LEU A 510 -14.80 25.93 18.83
N LYS A 511 -15.81 26.77 19.02
CA LYS A 511 -15.99 28.01 18.25
C LYS A 511 -14.80 28.96 18.43
N PHE A 512 -14.34 29.13 19.67
CA PHE A 512 -13.13 29.92 19.92
C PHE A 512 -11.91 29.36 19.19
N GLU A 513 -11.62 28.05 19.29
CA GLU A 513 -10.46 27.48 18.59
C GLU A 513 -10.61 27.60 17.06
N ALA A 514 -11.78 27.25 16.50
CA ALA A 514 -12.02 27.19 15.06
C ALA A 514 -12.14 28.57 14.37
N GLU A 515 -12.85 29.52 14.99
CA GLU A 515 -13.18 30.80 14.37
C GLU A 515 -12.30 31.95 14.87
N GLU A 516 -11.85 31.92 16.14
CA GLU A 516 -11.04 33.01 16.70
C GLU A 516 -9.54 32.67 16.70
N TYR A 517 -9.13 31.59 17.38
CA TYR A 517 -7.72 31.27 17.59
C TYR A 517 -7.02 30.85 16.30
N PHE A 518 -7.59 29.89 15.55
CA PHE A 518 -7.08 29.48 14.24
C PHE A 518 -7.76 30.20 13.07
N GLY A 519 -8.98 30.74 13.26
CA GLY A 519 -9.70 31.46 12.21
C GLY A 519 -9.24 32.90 11.98
N THR A 520 -8.52 33.48 12.94
CA THR A 520 -7.84 34.77 12.79
C THR A 520 -6.38 34.64 13.21
N ASP A 521 -5.49 35.47 12.67
CA ASP A 521 -4.11 35.52 13.18
C ASP A 521 -3.94 36.47 14.37
N LYS A 522 -5.04 36.87 15.03
CA LYS A 522 -5.03 37.79 16.19
C LYS A 522 -4.18 37.25 17.35
N TYR A 523 -4.09 35.93 17.48
CA TYR A 523 -3.32 35.25 18.53
C TYR A 523 -1.98 34.70 18.03
N GLY A 524 -1.57 35.04 16.80
CA GLY A 524 -0.33 34.58 16.16
C GLY A 524 -0.30 33.08 15.83
N ALA A 525 -1.45 32.39 15.86
CA ALA A 525 -1.51 30.95 15.65
C ALA A 525 -1.18 30.55 14.21
N GLN A 526 -1.60 31.35 13.22
CA GLN A 526 -1.34 31.07 11.80
C GLN A 526 0.12 31.33 11.45
N THR A 527 0.73 32.32 12.10
CA THR A 527 2.17 32.61 11.96
C THR A 527 3.03 31.56 12.68
N LYS A 528 2.60 31.05 13.84
CA LYS A 528 3.39 30.13 14.67
C LYS A 528 3.36 28.68 14.19
N TYR A 529 2.22 28.19 13.70
CA TYR A 529 2.02 26.78 13.39
C TYR A 529 1.84 26.56 11.89
N LYS A 530 2.79 25.87 11.24
CA LYS A 530 2.71 25.54 9.81
C LYS A 530 1.40 24.82 9.41
N THR A 531 0.88 23.96 10.28
CA THR A 531 -0.30 23.11 10.05
C THR A 531 -1.59 23.68 10.67
N TRP A 532 -1.64 24.99 10.97
CA TRP A 532 -2.77 25.64 11.65
C TRP A 532 -4.14 25.33 10.99
N GLY A 533 -4.20 25.27 9.65
CA GLY A 533 -5.43 25.00 8.90
C GLY A 533 -5.99 23.60 9.15
N VAL A 534 -5.12 22.61 9.34
CA VAL A 534 -5.51 21.22 9.68
C VAL A 534 -6.20 21.20 11.04
N ALA A 535 -5.63 21.90 12.02
CA ALA A 535 -6.22 22.02 13.35
C ALA A 535 -7.55 22.78 13.29
N GLN A 536 -7.62 23.86 12.52
CA GLN A 536 -8.84 24.65 12.35
C GLN A 536 -10.01 23.78 11.85
N ASP A 537 -9.79 23.03 10.77
CA ASP A 537 -10.85 22.21 10.16
C ASP A 537 -11.23 21.02 11.05
N ALA A 538 -10.27 20.45 11.80
CA ALA A 538 -10.57 19.46 12.84
C ALA A 538 -11.53 20.03 13.90
N TYR A 539 -11.27 21.24 14.41
CA TYR A 539 -12.16 21.88 15.37
C TYR A 539 -13.52 22.25 14.77
N LYS A 540 -13.59 22.68 13.50
CA LYS A 540 -14.89 22.92 12.81
C LYS A 540 -15.72 21.64 12.70
N MET A 541 -15.13 20.53 12.25
CA MET A 541 -15.85 19.26 12.17
C MET A 541 -16.38 18.82 13.55
N HIS A 542 -15.61 19.02 14.61
CA HIS A 542 -16.08 18.73 15.97
C HIS A 542 -17.14 19.71 16.46
N LEU A 543 -17.05 20.99 16.10
CA LEU A 543 -18.08 21.99 16.37
C LEU A 543 -19.41 21.57 15.74
N ASP A 544 -19.40 21.16 14.46
CA ASP A 544 -20.60 20.69 13.76
C ASP A 544 -21.21 19.45 14.44
N LYS A 545 -20.37 18.49 14.86
CA LYS A 545 -20.82 17.31 15.62
C LYS A 545 -21.45 17.68 16.97
N VAL A 546 -20.89 18.64 17.69
CA VAL A 546 -21.43 19.11 18.97
C VAL A 546 -22.72 19.90 18.74
N GLN A 547 -22.76 20.76 17.72
CA GLN A 547 -23.95 21.52 17.36
C GLN A 547 -25.10 20.60 16.96
N TYR A 548 -24.85 19.57 16.16
CA TYR A 548 -25.84 18.53 15.85
C TYR A 548 -26.42 17.88 17.12
N LYS A 549 -25.58 17.57 18.12
CA LYS A 549 -26.05 17.00 19.39
C LYS A 549 -26.91 17.98 20.18
N ILE A 550 -26.54 19.26 20.20
CA ILE A 550 -27.32 20.34 20.85
C ILE A 550 -28.69 20.44 20.18
N ASP A 551 -28.72 20.62 18.86
CA ASP A 551 -29.96 20.80 18.10
C ASP A 551 -30.87 19.56 18.25
N LYS A 552 -30.29 18.35 18.23
CA LYS A 552 -31.04 17.11 18.48
C LYS A 552 -31.66 17.08 19.88
N GLN A 553 -30.93 17.47 20.92
CA GLN A 553 -31.47 17.54 22.29
C GLN A 553 -32.60 18.57 22.40
N GLU A 554 -32.50 19.71 21.72
CA GLU A 554 -33.56 20.72 21.68
C GLU A 554 -34.82 20.19 21.00
N ILE A 555 -34.67 19.46 19.89
CA ILE A 555 -35.77 18.79 19.19
C ILE A 555 -36.44 17.75 20.10
N GLU A 556 -35.67 16.85 20.73
CA GLU A 556 -36.20 15.83 21.64
C GLU A 556 -36.96 16.47 22.83
N ALA A 557 -36.44 17.55 23.39
CA ALA A 557 -37.12 18.31 24.42
C ALA A 557 -38.44 18.92 23.91
N SER A 558 -38.47 19.43 22.67
CA SER A 558 -39.66 20.07 22.08
C SER A 558 -40.83 19.10 21.86
N VAL A 559 -40.57 17.81 21.64
CA VAL A 559 -41.60 16.79 21.33
C VAL A 559 -42.00 15.93 22.52
N THR A 560 -41.39 16.14 23.69
CA THR A 560 -41.64 15.34 24.90
C THR A 560 -43.14 15.29 25.26
N HIS A 561 -43.83 16.44 25.23
CA HIS A 561 -45.28 16.51 25.45
C HIS A 561 -46.07 15.72 24.39
N SER A 562 -45.71 15.91 23.13
CA SER A 562 -46.39 15.25 22.01
C SER A 562 -46.24 13.72 22.04
N PHE A 563 -45.10 13.21 22.50
CA PHE A 563 -44.90 11.77 22.74
C PHE A 563 -45.79 11.25 23.87
N SER A 564 -45.89 11.96 24.99
CA SER A 564 -46.83 11.61 26.07
C SER A 564 -48.29 11.64 25.59
N PHE A 565 -48.67 12.67 24.82
CA PHE A 565 -50.02 12.79 24.25
C PHE A 565 -50.37 11.60 23.33
N ALA A 566 -49.40 11.15 22.52
CA ALA A 566 -49.58 10.05 21.56
C ALA A 566 -49.97 8.71 22.23
N GLN A 567 -49.55 8.48 23.47
CA GLN A 567 -49.86 7.26 24.22
C GLN A 567 -51.36 7.16 24.57
N LYS A 568 -52.03 8.31 24.72
CA LYS A 568 -53.43 8.39 25.19
C LYS A 568 -54.43 8.65 24.07
N THR A 569 -53.98 9.27 22.99
CA THR A 569 -54.85 9.61 21.86
C THR A 569 -55.20 8.38 21.01
N LYS A 570 -56.39 8.41 20.41
CA LYS A 570 -56.81 7.44 19.37
C LYS A 570 -56.43 7.91 17.96
N SER A 571 -55.83 9.09 17.79
CA SER A 571 -55.46 9.62 16.48
C SER A 571 -54.38 8.76 15.80
N ALA A 572 -54.75 8.10 14.70
CA ALA A 572 -53.82 7.33 13.88
C ALA A 572 -52.68 8.20 13.33
N LYS A 573 -53.00 9.44 12.92
CA LYS A 573 -52.03 10.40 12.37
C LYS A 573 -50.95 10.78 13.38
N VAL A 574 -51.31 11.03 14.63
CA VAL A 574 -50.33 11.34 15.70
C VAL A 574 -49.43 10.13 15.96
N LYS A 575 -50.00 8.93 16.08
CA LYS A 575 -49.22 7.70 16.29
C LYS A 575 -48.23 7.43 15.14
N GLN A 576 -48.66 7.68 13.91
CA GLN A 576 -47.79 7.58 12.74
C GLN A 576 -46.62 8.57 12.80
N LEU A 577 -46.89 9.86 13.06
CA LEU A 577 -45.85 10.89 13.17
C LEU A 577 -44.84 10.60 14.29
N VAL A 578 -45.30 10.05 15.42
CA VAL A 578 -44.41 9.58 16.50
C VAL A 578 -43.51 8.44 16.02
N SER A 579 -44.06 7.43 15.36
CA SER A 579 -43.27 6.31 14.84
C SER A 579 -42.22 6.76 13.83
N GLU A 580 -42.58 7.67 12.93
CA GLU A 580 -41.65 8.24 11.93
C GLU A 580 -40.53 9.03 12.61
N LEU A 581 -40.86 9.90 13.57
CA LEU A 581 -39.87 10.71 14.28
C LEU A 581 -38.95 9.84 15.16
N GLN A 582 -39.48 8.83 15.85
CA GLN A 582 -38.67 7.87 16.62
C GLN A 582 -37.70 7.10 15.74
N SER A 583 -38.14 6.70 14.54
CA SER A 583 -37.27 6.06 13.56
C SER A 583 -36.15 6.99 13.09
N LEU A 584 -36.46 8.26 12.81
CA LEU A 584 -35.45 9.25 12.41
C LEU A 584 -34.47 9.57 13.54
N LEU A 585 -34.94 9.66 14.78
CA LEU A 585 -34.08 9.88 15.96
C LEU A 585 -33.10 8.73 16.21
N GLY A 586 -33.48 7.50 15.82
CA GLY A 586 -32.62 6.32 15.89
C GLY A 586 -31.59 6.22 14.75
N ASN A 587 -31.74 7.00 13.69
CA ASN A 587 -30.86 7.01 12.52
C ASN A 587 -30.00 8.28 12.47
N ASN A 588 -29.01 8.34 11.56
CA ASN A 588 -28.22 9.55 11.29
C ASN A 588 -28.99 10.53 10.35
N ALA A 589 -30.23 10.87 10.71
CA ALA A 589 -31.04 11.83 9.96
C ALA A 589 -30.50 13.27 10.13
N THR A 590 -30.80 14.15 9.18
CA THR A 590 -30.39 15.56 9.29
C THR A 590 -31.26 16.31 10.29
N ILE A 591 -30.73 17.39 10.90
CA ILE A 591 -31.51 18.25 11.82
C ILE A 591 -32.73 18.84 11.12
N ALA A 592 -32.64 19.18 9.83
CA ALA A 592 -33.77 19.71 9.06
C ALA A 592 -34.92 18.69 8.95
N GLU A 593 -34.62 17.41 8.72
CA GLU A 593 -35.62 16.34 8.66
C GLU A 593 -36.26 16.10 10.04
N LEU A 594 -35.44 16.05 11.10
CA LEU A 594 -35.90 15.91 12.47
C LEU A 594 -36.82 17.07 12.88
N GLN A 595 -36.42 18.31 12.61
CA GLN A 595 -37.18 19.51 12.93
C GLN A 595 -38.52 19.53 12.18
N SER A 596 -38.51 19.25 10.88
CA SER A 596 -39.73 19.21 10.07
C SER A 596 -40.76 18.21 10.61
N LYS A 597 -40.30 17.02 11.03
CA LYS A 597 -41.18 16.00 11.61
C LYS A 597 -41.63 16.33 13.02
N ALA A 598 -40.77 16.92 13.84
CA ALA A 598 -41.12 17.43 15.16
C ALA A 598 -42.21 18.52 15.07
N ASP A 599 -42.06 19.47 14.16
CA ASP A 599 -43.03 20.53 13.92
C ASP A 599 -44.38 19.96 13.44
N ALA A 600 -44.35 19.01 12.51
CA ALA A 600 -45.55 18.34 12.03
C ALA A 600 -46.32 17.62 13.17
N LEU A 601 -45.59 16.93 14.04
CA LEU A 601 -46.14 16.27 15.23
C LEU A 601 -46.75 17.29 16.21
N ASN A 602 -45.97 18.31 16.59
CA ASN A 602 -46.40 19.33 17.55
C ASN A 602 -47.62 20.12 17.04
N ASN A 603 -47.67 20.42 15.75
CA ASN A 603 -48.81 21.10 15.13
C ASN A 603 -50.08 20.24 15.14
N GLU A 604 -49.97 18.93 14.87
CA GLU A 604 -51.13 18.03 14.90
C GLU A 604 -51.65 17.85 16.34
N VAL A 605 -50.76 17.70 17.32
CA VAL A 605 -51.13 17.64 18.75
C VAL A 605 -51.84 18.93 19.18
N SER A 606 -51.24 20.09 18.88
CA SER A 606 -51.80 21.40 19.20
C SER A 606 -53.20 21.60 18.61
N LYS A 607 -53.42 21.15 17.37
CA LYS A 607 -54.74 21.19 16.70
C LYS A 607 -55.79 20.37 17.46
N LEU A 608 -55.45 19.16 17.92
CA LEU A 608 -56.37 18.30 18.66
C LEU A 608 -56.69 18.85 20.05
N GLU A 609 -55.70 19.43 20.73
CA GLU A 609 -55.87 20.07 22.03
C GLU A 609 -56.72 21.34 21.93
N ALA A 610 -56.54 22.15 20.89
CA ALA A 610 -57.38 23.31 20.60
C ALA A 610 -58.85 22.90 20.33
N ALA A 611 -59.06 21.82 19.57
CA ALA A 611 -60.41 21.29 19.33
C ALA A 611 -61.07 20.76 20.62
N LYS A 612 -60.30 20.16 21.54
CA LYS A 612 -60.79 19.74 22.86
C LYS A 612 -61.17 20.98 23.70
N LEU A 613 -60.30 21.97 23.78
CA LEU A 613 -60.57 23.22 24.50
C LEU A 613 -61.85 23.90 24.00
N ALA A 614 -62.02 24.03 22.69
CA ALA A 614 -63.20 24.67 22.12
C ALA A 614 -64.50 23.96 22.54
N ARG A 615 -64.49 22.62 22.66
CA ARG A 615 -65.64 21.85 23.18
C ARG A 615 -65.87 22.10 24.66
N ASP A 616 -64.80 22.11 25.46
CA ASP A 616 -64.87 22.33 26.91
C ASP A 616 -65.36 23.75 27.24
N LEU A 617 -64.83 24.77 26.55
CA LEU A 617 -65.29 26.16 26.66
C LEU A 617 -66.75 26.34 26.23
N LYS A 618 -67.19 25.66 25.15
CA LYS A 618 -68.61 25.67 24.74
C LYS A 618 -69.53 25.04 25.79
N ARG A 619 -69.03 24.06 26.57
CA ARG A 619 -69.77 23.50 27.70
C ARG A 619 -69.87 24.51 28.84
N LEU A 620 -68.77 25.18 29.16
CA LEU A 620 -68.69 26.17 30.25
C LEU A 620 -69.46 27.47 29.94
N SER A 621 -69.47 27.92 28.69
CA SER A 621 -70.22 29.12 28.28
C SER A 621 -71.73 28.94 28.44
N LYS A 622 -72.26 27.72 28.27
CA LYS A 622 -73.66 27.38 28.57
C LYS A 622 -74.01 27.51 30.06
N LEU A 623 -73.01 27.46 30.94
CA LEU A 623 -73.14 27.60 32.39
C LEU A 623 -72.89 29.05 32.86
N GLY A 624 -72.73 30.00 31.94
CA GLY A 624 -72.67 31.44 32.23
C GLY A 624 -71.28 32.01 32.53
N ASN A 625 -70.25 31.18 32.72
CA ASN A 625 -68.95 31.60 33.26
C ASN A 625 -67.74 31.11 32.43
N GLY A 626 -67.90 30.97 31.10
CA GLY A 626 -66.84 30.52 30.18
C GLY A 626 -66.28 31.64 29.31
N PHE A 627 -64.99 31.56 28.98
CA PHE A 627 -64.33 32.48 28.05
C PHE A 627 -64.40 31.96 26.60
N SER A 628 -64.21 32.85 25.63
CA SER A 628 -64.15 32.49 24.22
C SER A 628 -62.79 31.87 23.85
N PRO A 629 -62.73 30.97 22.84
CA PRO A 629 -61.46 30.33 22.45
C PRO A 629 -60.34 31.29 22.04
N ASP A 630 -60.67 32.47 21.51
CA ASP A 630 -59.69 33.49 21.11
C ASP A 630 -58.89 34.05 22.30
N ALA A 631 -59.41 33.93 23.53
CA ALA A 631 -58.73 34.35 24.74
C ALA A 631 -57.47 33.54 25.09
N TYR A 632 -57.26 32.40 24.42
CA TYR A 632 -56.16 31.48 24.72
C TYR A 632 -55.13 31.37 23.61
N THR A 633 -55.17 32.29 22.64
CA THR A 633 -54.13 32.40 21.60
C THR A 633 -52.77 32.72 22.23
N GLN A 634 -51.70 32.19 21.62
CA GLN A 634 -50.34 32.43 22.12
C GLN A 634 -49.99 33.92 22.10
N GLU A 635 -50.43 34.64 21.06
CA GLU A 635 -50.24 36.09 20.95
C GLU A 635 -50.80 36.86 22.16
N ARG A 636 -52.00 36.51 22.63
CA ARG A 636 -52.58 37.14 23.82
C ARG A 636 -51.80 36.78 25.09
N LYS A 637 -51.42 35.51 25.25
CA LYS A 637 -50.60 35.06 26.38
C LYS A 637 -49.24 35.74 26.47
N ASP A 638 -48.62 35.99 25.33
CA ASP A 638 -47.32 36.67 25.24
C ASP A 638 -47.44 38.18 25.52
N LYS A 639 -48.58 38.79 25.14
CA LYS A 639 -48.90 40.20 25.42
C LYS A 639 -49.47 40.43 26.83
N ALA A 640 -49.91 39.38 27.51
CA ALA A 640 -50.50 39.46 28.84
C ALA A 640 -49.53 40.08 29.84
N VAL A 641 -50.08 40.88 30.75
CA VAL A 641 -49.29 41.59 31.76
C VAL A 641 -48.67 40.57 32.71
N TRP A 642 -47.33 40.56 32.74
CA TRP A 642 -46.52 39.74 33.64
C TRP A 642 -45.41 40.58 34.24
N ASP A 643 -45.66 41.13 35.43
CA ASP A 643 -44.69 41.97 36.13
C ASP A 643 -43.52 41.11 36.62
N LYS A 644 -42.35 41.28 35.98
CA LYS A 644 -41.08 40.61 36.36
C LYS A 644 -40.20 41.47 37.27
N GLY A 645 -40.67 42.67 37.62
CA GLY A 645 -39.92 43.69 38.33
C GLY A 645 -40.49 43.99 39.71
N SER A 646 -40.66 45.27 40.01
CA SER A 646 -40.94 45.74 41.37
C SER A 646 -42.41 45.59 41.80
N GLY A 647 -43.34 45.19 40.92
CA GLY A 647 -44.78 45.19 41.21
C GLY A 647 -45.53 46.42 40.67
N LYS A 648 -44.82 47.43 40.16
CA LYS A 648 -45.42 48.68 39.65
C LYS A 648 -46.30 48.46 38.42
N VAL A 649 -45.97 47.49 37.57
CA VAL A 649 -46.73 47.23 36.34
C VAL A 649 -48.04 46.54 36.71
N ALA A 650 -47.98 45.55 37.60
CA ALA A 650 -49.17 44.87 38.09
C ALA A 650 -50.08 45.79 38.91
N ASP A 651 -49.52 46.60 39.83
CA ASP A 651 -50.28 47.62 40.57
C ASP A 651 -50.98 48.56 39.60
N LYS A 652 -50.24 49.25 38.71
CA LYS A 652 -50.81 50.18 37.71
C LYS A 652 -51.96 49.57 36.91
N THR A 653 -51.91 48.27 36.63
CA THR A 653 -52.94 47.56 35.86
C THR A 653 -54.20 47.31 36.70
N LEU A 654 -54.06 46.98 37.99
CA LEU A 654 -55.14 46.46 38.82
C LEU A 654 -55.75 47.49 39.79
N ILE A 655 -54.97 48.48 40.20
CA ILE A 655 -55.29 49.36 41.33
C ILE A 655 -56.55 50.19 41.11
N ASP A 656 -56.86 50.59 39.87
CA ASP A 656 -58.04 51.42 39.55
C ASP A 656 -59.35 50.66 39.72
N VAL A 657 -59.35 49.38 39.32
CA VAL A 657 -60.49 48.49 39.53
C VAL A 657 -60.68 48.22 41.03
N ALA A 658 -59.59 47.90 41.73
CA ALA A 658 -59.62 47.66 43.18
C ALA A 658 -60.13 48.89 43.96
N ALA A 659 -59.62 50.08 43.64
CA ALA A 659 -60.02 51.35 44.24
C ALA A 659 -61.52 51.62 44.09
N LYS A 660 -62.01 51.57 42.84
CA LYS A 660 -63.41 51.81 42.51
C LYS A 660 -64.33 50.86 43.29
N ASN A 661 -64.00 49.58 43.29
CA ASN A 661 -64.86 48.56 43.89
C ASN A 661 -64.77 48.57 45.41
N TRP A 662 -63.59 48.83 45.99
CA TRP A 662 -63.43 48.97 47.44
C TRP A 662 -64.26 50.13 48.01
N ILE A 663 -64.31 51.27 47.31
CA ILE A 663 -65.15 52.41 47.71
C ILE A 663 -66.64 52.02 47.69
N ALA A 664 -67.05 51.20 46.72
CA ALA A 664 -68.43 50.75 46.55
C ALA A 664 -68.83 49.55 47.45
N SER A 665 -67.89 48.96 48.19
CA SER A 665 -68.14 47.80 49.05
C SER A 665 -68.84 48.16 50.34
N THR A 666 -69.65 47.23 50.85
CA THR A 666 -70.24 47.34 52.19
C THR A 666 -69.16 47.20 53.28
N GLU A 667 -69.45 47.67 54.49
CA GLU A 667 -68.50 47.50 55.60
C GLU A 667 -68.26 46.01 55.93
N ASP A 668 -69.30 45.17 55.84
CA ASP A 668 -69.15 43.71 55.99
C ASP A 668 -68.22 43.11 54.93
N GLU A 669 -68.36 43.48 53.65
CA GLU A 669 -67.46 43.02 52.58
C GLU A 669 -66.01 43.41 52.89
N LYS A 670 -65.80 44.66 53.31
CA LYS A 670 -64.46 45.16 53.67
C LYS A 670 -63.89 44.40 54.87
N ASP A 671 -64.69 44.18 55.90
CA ASP A 671 -64.27 43.45 57.10
C ASP A 671 -63.94 42.01 56.79
N ARG A 672 -64.82 41.29 56.09
CA ARG A 672 -64.62 39.86 55.81
C ARG A 672 -63.42 39.61 54.88
N VAL A 673 -63.18 40.49 53.91
CA VAL A 673 -62.00 40.40 53.03
C VAL A 673 -60.71 40.69 53.80
N TYR A 674 -60.70 41.71 54.66
CA TYR A 674 -59.55 42.01 55.51
C TYR A 674 -59.25 40.87 56.51
N GLU A 675 -60.29 40.33 57.16
CA GLU A 675 -60.16 39.20 58.08
C GLU A 675 -59.62 37.96 57.36
N TYR A 676 -60.07 37.68 56.14
CA TYR A 676 -59.57 36.56 55.34
C TYR A 676 -58.04 36.64 55.14
N THR A 677 -57.50 37.85 54.92
CA THR A 677 -56.04 38.01 54.76
C THR A 677 -55.25 37.76 56.04
N HIS A 678 -55.88 37.83 57.23
CA HIS A 678 -55.25 37.44 58.50
C HIS A 678 -55.38 35.94 58.77
N HIS A 679 -56.57 35.39 58.51
CA HIS A 679 -56.92 34.03 58.91
C HIS A 679 -57.86 33.41 57.88
N TYR A 680 -57.27 32.79 56.86
CA TYR A 680 -58.01 32.21 55.73
C TYR A 680 -58.55 30.80 56.01
N CYS A 681 -58.03 30.10 57.03
CA CYS A 681 -58.32 28.68 57.26
C CYS A 681 -59.80 28.40 57.56
N ASN A 682 -60.47 29.29 58.31
CA ASN A 682 -61.90 29.22 58.62
C ASN A 682 -62.82 29.45 57.41
N VAL A 683 -62.25 29.74 56.24
CA VAL A 683 -62.97 29.93 54.97
C VAL A 683 -62.55 28.86 53.97
N ASN A 684 -61.25 28.75 53.69
CA ASN A 684 -60.77 27.88 52.61
C ASN A 684 -60.70 26.40 53.00
N GLU A 685 -60.43 26.04 54.25
CA GLU A 685 -60.37 24.62 54.62
C GLU A 685 -61.71 23.93 54.38
N PRO A 686 -62.85 24.44 54.90
CA PRO A 686 -64.16 23.84 54.63
C PRO A 686 -64.51 23.83 53.14
N LEU A 687 -64.26 24.94 52.43
CA LEU A 687 -64.51 25.05 50.98
C LEU A 687 -63.69 24.05 50.15
N GLN A 688 -62.52 23.65 50.63
CA GLN A 688 -61.65 22.63 50.00
C GLN A 688 -61.97 21.21 50.48
N GLY A 689 -62.99 21.03 51.33
CA GLY A 689 -63.37 19.74 51.90
C GLY A 689 -62.48 19.28 53.06
N ARG A 690 -61.69 20.18 53.66
CA ARG A 690 -60.87 19.94 54.84
C ARG A 690 -61.60 20.40 56.10
N LYS A 691 -61.37 19.70 57.22
CA LYS A 691 -61.98 20.06 58.50
C LYS A 691 -61.29 21.25 59.14
N TYR A 692 -62.03 22.31 59.42
CA TYR A 692 -61.57 23.40 60.28
C TYR A 692 -61.64 22.96 61.76
N LEU A 693 -60.53 23.11 62.48
CA LEU A 693 -60.36 22.57 63.84
C LEU A 693 -60.64 23.58 64.96
N SER A 694 -61.26 24.72 64.67
CA SER A 694 -61.70 25.67 65.70
C SER A 694 -63.20 25.87 65.66
N TYR A 695 -63.73 26.57 66.67
CA TYR A 695 -65.15 26.88 66.74
C TYR A 695 -65.57 27.87 65.65
N GLN A 696 -66.63 27.53 64.92
CA GLN A 696 -67.29 28.40 63.95
C GLN A 696 -68.70 27.88 63.66
N THR A 697 -69.69 28.77 63.62
CA THR A 697 -71.05 28.38 63.24
C THR A 697 -71.20 28.34 61.72
N LYS A 698 -72.15 27.54 61.22
CA LYS A 698 -72.51 27.51 59.79
C LYS A 698 -72.94 28.88 59.27
N ALA A 699 -73.72 29.62 60.06
CA ALA A 699 -74.14 30.96 59.70
C ALA A 699 -72.94 31.92 59.53
N ASP A 700 -71.97 31.88 60.45
CA ASP A 700 -70.76 32.72 60.35
C ASP A 700 -69.89 32.33 59.15
N PHE A 701 -69.78 31.03 58.87
CA PHE A 701 -69.09 30.52 57.68
C PHE A 701 -69.75 31.01 56.39
N GLU A 702 -71.05 30.80 56.23
CA GLU A 702 -71.80 31.24 55.05
C GLU A 702 -71.74 32.76 54.89
N HIS A 703 -71.86 33.52 55.99
CA HIS A 703 -71.77 34.97 55.99
C HIS A 703 -70.39 35.45 55.52
N ARG A 704 -69.29 34.86 56.02
CA ARG A 704 -67.92 35.16 55.56
C ARG A 704 -67.75 34.87 54.08
N VAL A 705 -68.10 33.66 53.66
CA VAL A 705 -67.91 33.22 52.27
C VAL A 705 -68.72 34.07 51.30
N ASN A 706 -69.98 34.36 51.62
CA ASN A 706 -70.86 35.13 50.73
C ASN A 706 -70.37 36.57 50.56
N ASN A 707 -69.90 37.22 51.62
CA ASN A 707 -69.35 38.58 51.52
C ASN A 707 -68.05 38.62 50.72
N ILE A 708 -67.12 37.67 50.93
CA ILE A 708 -65.88 37.60 50.13
C ILE A 708 -66.20 37.29 48.66
N THR A 709 -67.11 36.34 48.40
CA THR A 709 -67.58 36.02 47.05
C THR A 709 -68.21 37.23 46.37
N SER A 710 -69.05 37.99 47.07
CA SER A 710 -69.67 39.22 46.56
C SER A 710 -68.63 40.27 46.20
N TYR A 711 -67.67 40.53 47.09
CA TYR A 711 -66.59 41.49 46.83
C TYR A 711 -65.76 41.11 45.60
N ILE A 712 -65.33 39.86 45.49
CA ILE A 712 -64.53 39.41 44.33
C ILE A 712 -65.37 39.45 43.04
N SER A 713 -66.67 39.16 43.09
CA SER A 713 -67.55 39.22 41.91
C SER A 713 -67.66 40.63 41.29
N LYS A 714 -67.44 41.68 42.10
CA LYS A 714 -67.39 43.09 41.63
C LYS A 714 -66.07 43.41 40.93
N ASN A 715 -65.02 42.63 41.19
CA ASN A 715 -63.66 42.85 40.68
C ASN A 715 -63.36 41.91 39.52
N VAL A 716 -63.22 42.48 38.31
CA VAL A 716 -62.84 41.75 37.10
C VAL A 716 -61.53 42.27 36.54
N LEU A 717 -60.69 41.38 36.02
CA LEU A 717 -59.41 41.76 35.45
C LEU A 717 -59.60 42.67 34.21
N PRO A 718 -58.91 43.83 34.15
CA PRO A 718 -59.04 44.77 33.03
C PRO A 718 -58.25 44.37 31.78
N GLU A 719 -57.22 43.54 31.95
CA GLU A 719 -56.29 43.06 30.94
C GLU A 719 -56.03 41.56 31.15
N ASP A 720 -55.52 40.88 30.12
CA ASP A 720 -54.98 39.52 30.28
C ASP A 720 -53.75 39.58 31.18
N MET A 721 -53.67 38.72 32.19
CA MET A 721 -52.61 38.76 33.19
C MET A 721 -52.11 37.38 33.57
N TRP A 722 -50.83 37.31 33.90
CA TRP A 722 -50.22 36.15 34.55
C TRP A 722 -50.10 36.38 36.05
N PHE A 723 -50.36 35.33 36.83
CA PHE A 723 -50.22 35.31 38.29
C PHE A 723 -49.36 34.12 38.72
N MET A 724 -48.85 34.16 39.94
CA MET A 724 -48.03 33.08 40.48
C MET A 724 -48.54 32.62 41.84
N ARG A 725 -48.50 31.31 42.12
CA ARG A 725 -48.81 30.76 43.42
C ARG A 725 -47.88 29.60 43.75
N GLY A 726 -47.30 29.58 44.94
CA GLY A 726 -46.62 28.41 45.48
C GLY A 726 -47.53 27.57 46.37
N ASP A 727 -47.44 26.24 46.25
CA ASP A 727 -48.16 25.28 47.08
C ASP A 727 -47.21 24.23 47.71
N ASP A 728 -47.60 23.70 48.88
CA ASP A 728 -46.88 22.70 49.67
C ASP A 728 -46.97 21.29 49.07
N GLY A 729 -46.52 21.13 47.83
CA GLY A 729 -46.43 19.84 47.16
C GLY A 729 -47.62 19.47 46.28
N LEU A 730 -47.50 18.31 45.60
CA LEU A 730 -48.45 17.84 44.59
C LEU A 730 -49.80 17.39 45.18
N GLY A 731 -49.89 17.17 46.49
CA GLY A 731 -51.16 16.82 47.15
C GLY A 731 -52.22 17.91 46.96
N VAL A 732 -51.82 19.19 46.90
CA VAL A 732 -52.72 20.32 46.63
C VAL A 732 -53.21 20.31 45.18
N ILE A 733 -52.35 19.92 44.23
CA ILE A 733 -52.75 19.77 42.82
C ILE A 733 -53.73 18.61 42.68
N ALA A 734 -53.44 17.48 43.33
CA ALA A 734 -54.30 16.31 43.33
C ALA A 734 -55.69 16.61 43.90
N SER A 735 -55.79 17.42 44.97
CA SER A 735 -57.09 17.81 45.54
C SER A 735 -57.90 18.68 44.58
N ARG A 736 -57.28 19.65 43.88
CA ARG A 736 -57.97 20.46 42.87
C ARG A 736 -58.41 19.66 41.65
N ILE A 737 -57.62 18.67 41.22
CA ILE A 737 -58.00 17.74 40.15
C ILE A 737 -59.21 16.91 40.58
N LYS A 738 -59.18 16.37 41.80
CA LYS A 738 -60.31 15.63 42.38
C LYS A 738 -61.56 16.50 42.47
N PHE A 739 -61.43 17.77 42.85
CA PHE A 739 -62.55 18.71 42.92
C PHE A 739 -63.16 19.01 41.55
N ALA A 740 -62.36 18.94 40.48
CA ALA A 740 -62.82 19.02 39.09
C ALA A 740 -63.38 17.67 38.54
N GLY A 741 -63.41 16.61 39.35
CA GLY A 741 -63.89 15.28 38.98
C GLY A 741 -62.85 14.38 38.29
N GLY A 742 -61.55 14.71 38.38
CA GLY A 742 -60.46 13.90 37.84
C GLY A 742 -59.72 13.09 38.91
N GLU A 743 -58.74 12.29 38.47
CA GLU A 743 -57.83 11.54 39.33
C GLU A 743 -56.38 11.93 39.04
N MET A 744 -55.54 12.05 40.07
CA MET A 744 -54.13 12.41 39.89
C MET A 744 -53.40 11.30 39.10
N PRO A 745 -52.72 11.61 37.99
CA PRO A 745 -51.96 10.62 37.24
C PRO A 745 -50.68 10.22 37.97
N LYS A 746 -50.09 9.08 37.57
CA LYS A 746 -48.81 8.60 38.10
C LYS A 746 -47.63 9.45 37.60
N ASP A 747 -47.63 9.80 36.31
CA ASP A 747 -46.58 10.60 35.68
C ASP A 747 -46.94 12.09 35.69
N LEU A 748 -45.99 12.96 35.99
CA LEU A 748 -46.27 14.41 36.08
C LEU A 748 -46.61 15.05 34.73
N GLN A 749 -46.04 14.54 33.64
CA GLN A 749 -46.33 15.06 32.30
C GLN A 749 -47.77 14.78 31.88
N ASP A 750 -48.41 13.79 32.49
CA ASP A 750 -49.79 13.44 32.23
C ASP A 750 -50.82 14.45 32.75
N LEU A 751 -50.37 15.39 33.59
CA LEU A 751 -51.17 16.52 34.05
C LEU A 751 -51.51 17.49 32.93
N VAL A 752 -50.70 17.57 31.86
CA VAL A 752 -50.95 18.51 30.77
C VAL A 752 -52.26 18.15 30.07
N GLY A 753 -53.12 19.16 29.90
CA GLY A 753 -54.46 19.03 29.33
C GLY A 753 -55.53 18.55 30.32
N MET A 754 -55.18 18.29 31.59
CA MET A 754 -56.14 18.07 32.67
C MET A 754 -56.73 19.39 33.18
N THR A 755 -57.92 19.30 33.77
CA THR A 755 -58.57 20.40 34.46
C THR A 755 -58.47 20.22 35.97
N MET A 756 -58.27 21.32 36.68
CA MET A 756 -58.28 21.39 38.12
C MET A 756 -59.17 22.56 38.57
N GLN A 757 -59.84 22.43 39.69
CA GLN A 757 -60.77 23.44 40.19
C GLN A 757 -60.43 23.79 41.64
N GLU A 758 -60.28 25.08 41.94
CA GLU A 758 -60.10 25.54 43.32
C GLU A 758 -61.46 25.56 44.04
N GLY A 759 -61.55 24.85 45.17
CA GLY A 759 -62.75 24.85 46.01
C GLY A 759 -62.91 26.12 46.85
N GLY A 760 -61.79 26.66 47.36
CA GLY A 760 -61.74 27.90 48.14
C GLY A 760 -61.43 29.15 47.31
N PHE A 761 -61.05 30.24 47.95
CA PHE A 761 -60.48 31.41 47.27
C PHE A 761 -58.98 31.21 47.04
N MET A 762 -58.50 31.43 45.83
CA MET A 762 -57.08 31.23 45.51
C MET A 762 -56.32 32.54 45.61
N SER A 763 -55.54 32.70 46.69
CA SER A 763 -54.56 33.77 46.81
C SER A 763 -53.37 33.53 45.86
N THR A 764 -52.97 34.57 45.14
CA THR A 764 -51.87 34.55 44.17
C THR A 764 -51.03 35.82 44.29
N GLY A 765 -49.76 35.74 43.91
CA GLY A 765 -48.92 36.91 43.70
C GLY A 765 -49.14 37.51 42.32
N SER A 766 -49.32 38.83 42.28
CA SER A 766 -49.54 39.62 41.06
C SER A 766 -48.26 39.88 40.26
N ARG A 767 -47.11 39.38 40.72
CA ARG A 767 -45.81 39.51 40.04
C ARG A 767 -44.99 38.22 40.13
N LYS A 768 -44.12 38.00 39.15
CA LYS A 768 -43.26 36.81 39.08
C LYS A 768 -42.36 36.73 40.32
N GLY A 769 -42.30 35.54 40.92
CA GLY A 769 -41.42 35.27 42.07
C GLY A 769 -41.98 35.69 43.44
N LYS A 770 -43.24 36.14 43.51
CA LYS A 770 -44.00 36.42 44.75
C LYS A 770 -45.24 35.52 44.88
N GLY A 771 -45.89 35.52 46.05
CA GLY A 771 -47.00 34.60 46.34
C GLY A 771 -46.50 33.18 46.62
N PHE A 772 -45.73 33.03 47.70
CA PHE A 772 -45.16 31.75 48.18
C PHE A 772 -44.15 31.08 47.21
N SER A 773 -43.32 31.85 46.51
CA SER A 773 -42.33 31.33 45.55
C SER A 773 -41.27 30.39 46.14
N ASN A 774 -41.14 30.34 47.46
CA ASN A 774 -40.24 29.44 48.18
C ASN A 774 -40.73 27.97 48.19
N LYS A 775 -42.00 27.71 47.87
CA LYS A 775 -42.62 26.38 47.91
C LYS A 775 -42.11 25.43 46.83
N SER A 776 -42.41 24.12 46.98
CA SER A 776 -41.90 23.04 46.12
C SER A 776 -42.67 22.91 44.80
N VAL A 777 -43.94 23.33 44.77
CA VAL A 777 -44.76 23.41 43.55
C VAL A 777 -45.11 24.87 43.28
N ILE A 778 -44.83 25.35 42.08
CA ILE A 778 -45.14 26.72 41.64
C ILE A 778 -46.14 26.65 40.48
N ILE A 779 -47.24 27.36 40.59
CA ILE A 779 -48.27 27.47 39.56
C ILE A 779 -48.18 28.86 38.94
N ASN A 780 -48.03 28.92 37.62
CA ASN A 780 -48.21 30.15 36.86
C ASN A 780 -49.60 30.12 36.23
N VAL A 781 -50.43 31.10 36.57
CA VAL A 781 -51.84 31.13 36.18
C VAL A 781 -52.04 32.24 35.15
N TYR A 782 -52.34 31.88 33.91
CA TYR A 782 -52.85 32.82 32.91
C TYR A 782 -54.35 33.05 33.16
N ALA A 783 -54.73 34.31 33.35
CA ALA A 783 -56.10 34.71 33.57
C ALA A 783 -56.51 35.71 32.47
N PRO A 784 -57.48 35.35 31.60
CA PRO A 784 -58.00 36.27 30.61
C PRO A 784 -58.66 37.49 31.26
N LYS A 785 -58.66 38.60 30.54
CA LYS A 785 -59.49 39.78 30.80
C LYS A 785 -60.92 39.37 31.08
N GLY A 786 -61.51 39.92 32.13
CA GLY A 786 -62.84 39.57 32.62
C GLY A 786 -62.88 38.48 33.70
N THR A 787 -61.75 37.82 34.01
CA THR A 787 -61.67 36.90 35.16
C THR A 787 -62.01 37.64 36.47
N GLN A 788 -62.85 37.05 37.31
CA GLN A 788 -63.19 37.57 38.63
C GLN A 788 -62.04 37.33 39.62
N ALA A 789 -61.30 38.38 39.92
CA ALA A 789 -60.17 38.38 40.84
C ALA A 789 -59.99 39.78 41.43
N ALA A 790 -59.83 39.86 42.75
CA ALA A 790 -59.65 41.12 43.46
C ALA A 790 -58.18 41.34 43.79
N TYR A 791 -57.62 42.46 43.33
CA TYR A 791 -56.31 42.91 43.79
C TYR A 791 -56.44 43.46 45.20
N ILE A 792 -55.76 42.82 46.15
CA ILE A 792 -55.94 43.08 47.58
C ILE A 792 -54.68 43.53 48.30
N GLU A 793 -53.55 43.72 47.60
CA GLU A 793 -52.34 44.32 48.17
C GLU A 793 -52.57 45.61 48.99
N PRO A 794 -53.43 46.57 48.55
CA PRO A 794 -53.66 47.79 49.32
C PRO A 794 -54.39 47.56 50.65
N ILE A 795 -55.16 46.47 50.71
CA ILE A 795 -56.08 46.15 51.82
C ILE A 795 -55.64 44.94 52.63
N SER A 796 -54.63 44.17 52.19
CA SER A 796 -54.20 42.95 52.85
C SER A 796 -53.49 43.25 54.17
N ALA A 797 -53.71 42.38 55.16
CA ALA A 797 -53.03 42.35 56.45
C ALA A 797 -51.50 42.34 56.33
N TYR A 798 -51.01 41.62 55.33
CA TYR A 798 -49.60 41.39 55.05
C TYR A 798 -49.12 42.21 53.84
N GLY A 799 -50.00 43.07 53.30
CA GLY A 799 -49.69 44.02 52.24
C GLY A 799 -48.92 45.24 52.75
N ASN A 800 -48.32 45.99 51.84
CA ASN A 800 -47.68 47.28 52.17
C ASN A 800 -48.64 48.48 52.08
N GLY A 801 -49.94 48.22 51.97
CA GLY A 801 -50.99 49.24 51.89
C GLY A 801 -51.49 49.75 53.24
N ALA A 802 -52.63 50.45 53.22
CA ALA A 802 -53.31 50.94 54.41
C ALA A 802 -54.25 49.90 55.07
N GLY A 803 -54.27 48.67 54.56
CA GLY A 803 -55.09 47.58 55.07
C GLY A 803 -56.57 47.93 55.00
N ARG A 804 -57.34 47.50 56.00
CA ARG A 804 -58.77 47.82 56.14
C ARG A 804 -59.10 49.32 56.08
N LYS A 805 -58.15 50.18 56.44
CA LYS A 805 -58.30 51.64 56.49
C LYS A 805 -58.01 52.33 55.15
N TRP A 806 -57.71 51.57 54.09
CA TRP A 806 -57.49 52.16 52.78
C TRP A 806 -58.75 52.90 52.30
N ASP A 807 -58.56 54.14 51.84
CA ASP A 807 -59.61 55.04 51.38
C ASP A 807 -60.02 54.80 49.91
N GLY A 808 -59.36 53.85 49.24
CA GLY A 808 -59.54 53.58 47.81
C GLY A 808 -58.95 54.67 46.90
N LYS A 809 -58.18 55.63 47.41
CA LYS A 809 -57.60 56.74 46.64
C LYS A 809 -56.09 56.81 46.77
N GLN A 810 -55.55 56.46 47.94
CA GLN A 810 -54.11 56.45 48.18
C GLN A 810 -53.41 55.43 47.27
N ARG A 811 -52.32 55.86 46.63
CA ARG A 811 -51.43 55.02 45.83
C ARG A 811 -50.19 54.65 46.61
N PHE A 812 -49.60 53.49 46.31
CA PHE A 812 -48.43 52.97 46.99
C PHE A 812 -47.29 52.73 46.00
N SER A 813 -46.06 52.96 46.44
CA SER A 813 -44.85 52.77 45.60
C SER A 813 -44.01 51.57 46.02
N THR A 814 -44.37 50.93 47.14
CA THR A 814 -43.73 49.75 47.72
C THR A 814 -44.76 48.65 47.87
N PHE A 815 -44.36 47.41 47.54
CA PHE A 815 -45.27 46.26 47.48
C PHE A 815 -44.69 45.08 48.27
N SER A 816 -45.56 44.35 48.96
CA SER A 816 -45.22 43.25 49.84
C SER A 816 -44.60 42.05 49.09
N SER A 817 -44.18 41.05 49.86
CA SER A 817 -43.74 39.76 49.34
C SER A 817 -44.88 38.91 48.78
N GLU A 818 -46.13 39.18 49.16
CA GLU A 818 -47.29 38.46 48.64
C GLU A 818 -47.79 39.13 47.37
N HIS A 819 -47.84 40.46 47.33
CA HIS A 819 -48.36 41.26 46.23
C HIS A 819 -49.72 40.74 45.75
N GLU A 820 -50.67 40.65 46.68
CA GLU A 820 -51.73 39.66 46.62
C GLU A 820 -52.89 40.03 45.67
N THR A 821 -53.30 39.06 44.86
CA THR A 821 -54.58 39.04 44.13
C THR A 821 -55.35 37.77 44.47
N LEU A 822 -56.61 37.93 44.86
CA LEU A 822 -57.48 36.86 45.32
C LEU A 822 -58.49 36.48 44.23
N PHE A 823 -58.37 35.24 43.74
CA PHE A 823 -59.26 34.67 42.73
C PHE A 823 -60.54 34.12 43.34
N GLN A 824 -61.64 34.21 42.58
CA GLN A 824 -62.95 33.70 42.98
C GLN A 824 -62.92 32.19 43.28
N ARG A 825 -63.74 31.76 44.23
CA ARG A 825 -63.94 30.33 44.50
C ARG A 825 -64.57 29.62 43.30
N GLY A 826 -64.21 28.35 43.11
CA GLY A 826 -64.65 27.59 41.95
C GLY A 826 -63.92 27.93 40.65
N THR A 827 -62.82 28.67 40.71
CA THR A 827 -61.96 28.95 39.54
C THR A 827 -61.46 27.65 38.95
N LEU A 828 -61.83 27.40 37.70
CA LEU A 828 -61.48 26.22 36.91
C LEU A 828 -60.29 26.55 36.01
N MET A 829 -59.25 25.74 36.11
CA MET A 829 -58.00 25.93 35.39
C MET A 829 -57.67 24.70 34.55
N ARG A 830 -57.11 24.91 33.36
CA ARG A 830 -56.52 23.87 32.52
C ARG A 830 -55.02 23.92 32.63
N ILE A 831 -54.37 22.79 32.90
CA ILE A 831 -52.91 22.69 32.93
C ILE A 831 -52.39 22.65 31.50
N THR A 832 -51.44 23.53 31.18
CA THR A 832 -50.86 23.67 29.83
C THR A 832 -49.40 23.26 29.78
N LYS A 833 -48.68 23.23 30.91
CA LYS A 833 -47.28 22.82 30.96
C LYS A 833 -46.90 22.31 32.34
N VAL A 834 -46.04 21.29 32.40
CA VAL A 834 -45.41 20.83 33.64
C VAL A 834 -43.92 20.63 33.41
N TYR A 835 -43.08 21.23 34.27
CA TYR A 835 -41.63 21.14 34.13
C TYR A 835 -40.93 21.28 35.49
N GLN A 836 -39.69 20.78 35.60
CA GLN A 836 -38.91 20.84 36.84
C GLN A 836 -37.67 21.71 36.67
N VAL A 837 -37.42 22.62 37.60
CA VAL A 837 -36.24 23.50 37.61
C VAL A 837 -35.77 23.67 39.05
N GLY A 838 -34.48 23.40 39.30
CA GLY A 838 -33.87 23.60 40.61
C GLY A 838 -34.55 22.82 41.75
N GLY A 839 -35.00 21.58 41.47
CA GLY A 839 -35.70 20.74 42.45
C GLY A 839 -37.16 21.11 42.72
N LYS A 840 -37.70 22.15 42.05
CA LYS A 840 -39.11 22.55 42.13
C LYS A 840 -39.90 22.09 40.91
N THR A 841 -41.19 21.82 41.10
CA THR A 841 -42.12 21.52 40.02
C THR A 841 -42.90 22.78 39.66
N PHE A 842 -42.90 23.15 38.38
CA PHE A 842 -43.65 24.28 37.83
C PHE A 842 -44.81 23.76 37.01
N ILE A 843 -45.98 24.37 37.19
CA ILE A 843 -47.22 24.05 36.48
C ILE A 843 -47.75 25.34 35.88
N ASP A 844 -47.74 25.45 34.56
CA ASP A 844 -48.43 26.54 33.88
C ASP A 844 -49.87 26.10 33.65
N CYS A 845 -50.82 26.94 34.03
CA CYS A 845 -52.23 26.72 33.78
C CYS A 845 -52.91 28.00 33.31
N GLU A 846 -54.11 27.84 32.80
CA GLU A 846 -54.95 28.94 32.33
C GLU A 846 -56.35 28.81 32.92
N VAL A 847 -56.94 29.93 33.33
CA VAL A 847 -58.31 29.99 33.80
C VAL A 847 -59.24 29.78 32.62
N ILE A 848 -60.04 28.72 32.64
CA ILE A 848 -61.00 28.35 31.58
C ILE A 848 -62.46 28.65 31.95
N GLY A 849 -62.72 28.93 33.23
CA GLY A 849 -64.02 29.37 33.72
C GLY A 849 -64.02 29.53 35.24
N GLN A 850 -65.12 30.06 35.78
CA GLN A 850 -65.29 30.24 37.23
C GLN A 850 -66.67 29.77 37.65
N GLU A 851 -66.76 28.62 38.31
CA GLU A 851 -68.05 28.00 38.66
C GLU A 851 -68.26 28.02 40.18
N ILE A 852 -68.97 29.03 40.66
CA ILE A 852 -69.28 29.18 42.08
C ILE A 852 -70.32 28.13 42.47
N LYS A 853 -69.87 27.03 43.09
CA LYS A 853 -70.76 25.96 43.59
C LYS A 853 -71.58 26.46 44.80
N PRO A 854 -72.85 26.07 44.96
CA PRO A 854 -73.62 26.32 46.18
C PRO A 854 -72.91 25.76 47.41
N LEU A 855 -73.01 26.40 48.57
CA LEU A 855 -72.31 25.95 49.78
C LEU A 855 -72.80 24.61 50.36
N SER A 856 -73.88 24.05 49.79
CA SER A 856 -74.45 22.76 50.18
C SER A 856 -73.50 21.56 50.00
N TYR A 857 -72.41 21.69 49.24
CA TYR A 857 -71.40 20.62 49.15
C TYR A 857 -70.45 20.57 50.36
N VAL A 858 -70.41 21.63 51.17
CA VAL A 858 -69.54 21.69 52.35
C VAL A 858 -70.21 20.92 53.48
N SER A 859 -69.58 19.83 53.93
CA SER A 859 -70.06 19.06 55.06
C SER A 859 -70.05 19.90 56.34
N ASP A 860 -71.10 19.82 57.15
CA ASP A 860 -71.16 20.48 58.45
C ASP A 860 -69.99 20.04 59.36
N SER A 861 -69.55 18.78 59.23
CA SER A 861 -68.38 18.25 59.94
C SER A 861 -67.06 18.96 59.62
N ASN A 862 -67.02 19.75 58.54
CA ASN A 862 -65.84 20.47 58.09
C ASN A 862 -65.82 21.94 58.51
N ILE A 863 -66.95 22.52 58.95
CA ILE A 863 -67.08 23.97 59.20
C ILE A 863 -66.48 24.39 60.54
N GLY A 864 -66.40 23.49 61.52
CA GLY A 864 -65.87 23.76 62.85
C GLY A 864 -66.33 22.72 63.86
N TYR A 865 -66.00 22.93 65.13
CA TYR A 865 -66.51 22.14 66.26
C TYR A 865 -67.85 22.67 66.79
#